data_AF-A0A8H6V5F5-F1
#
_entry.id   AF-A0A8H6V5F5-F1
#
_cell.length_a   1.000
_cell.length_b   1.000
_cell.length_c   1.000
_cell.angle_alpha   90.00
_cell.angle_beta   90.00
_cell.angle_gamma   90.00
#
_symmetry.space_group_name_H-M   'P 1'
#
loop_
_entity.id
_entity.type
_entity.pdbx_description
1 polymer ?
#
loop_
_entity_poly.entity_id
_entity_poly.type
_entity_poly.pdbx_seq_one_letter_code
_entity_poly.pdbx_strand_id
1 'polypeptide(L)'
;MDVTAQSFPYHLPRILDDLATCCFVSMDFEFSGIATTFSNPNRGSQTLQARYEEVKSSADKYQILQVGLTICHEDIENASYTLKPYNVNLSPIIDRRLEVERHWSMQSSAIEFLVENKFSIDSILKQGVQYLSREEEEQAIAKAIERRDRVAVHTSIDVKETEHESLAFLKAVRRLVDDWLALGATREEYLNIPPPTRLGVSQSSRSLPSALNRFQKRLVHQLIEVEYPSLVTISKPDFIQIIDYNEERERSVREQRVTRVQERTWKQTGFRWVAEALAGGDLTNLDSGYFIGIMASSAAVEPRYPLKEFSDTLKQRLKERRPVLVGHNLFSDLIYFFRCFFGPLPSKVEEFQSMAHELFPVLMDTKYMATHNCGSINPRSSLSELNENLAKKAIPKISAHDFLDRPLELMAKDKTGIHPQHSKYTTQKIEHEAGYDSLLTAQVFIRLSAQLRDGGVDLPQQKSTKDARATSNFLQRYQDVASDADAEGRLQTTPRSAKKLSEQKSRPSSIESPKAPTTRVLGTRFDLLEIEEAIDEVDSNIPIDDRRLSLGPTDSAEVMQKAANGELIPRLGADFWKVYGNKLRVFGTVERVCVMGPSIVDSRVCRSCQETLVRRNYASTAAPSSASETVSIPASTFPVVKPTHIIKAGVVLSRPPQITRDLTPFEKAYFFYQKRLNERLALPFTKYFYFKRGTPADEDWKRKIRERQTPARDIGKYNAYSEEAWNDELLVGAVESEPEHQVEMLVQDAEATVNATSQDTSKKEEIPRPFPRVTEADQKNDQQSLNRALQRTLYLLVQTKEGFWKLPSSPVETGETLRVAAERTLEQSAGVNMNTWMVGYHPVGHHVYNFRHPKTDPATGQQWFGEKTFFIKGRIMAGQADLSTNVQNLQDFKWLAREEIAKFVLPQYYSNIKNMLAER
;
A
#
# COMPACT_ATOMS: atom_id res chain seq x y z
N MET A 1 -1.09 16.37 1.42
CA MET A 1 -0.06 17.08 2.22
C MET A 1 0.83 16.03 2.87
N ASP A 2 2.16 16.19 2.81
CA ASP A 2 3.08 15.24 3.45
C ASP A 2 3.31 15.61 4.92
N VAL A 3 3.17 14.62 5.80
CA VAL A 3 3.34 14.75 7.24
C VAL A 3 4.52 13.88 7.68
N THR A 4 5.51 14.51 8.31
CA THR A 4 6.74 13.88 8.81
C THR A 4 6.77 13.96 10.34
N ALA A 5 7.70 13.26 10.98
CA ALA A 5 7.90 13.33 12.42
C ALA A 5 8.08 14.76 12.95
N GLN A 6 8.69 15.65 12.16
CA GLN A 6 8.92 17.04 12.53
C GLN A 6 7.66 17.90 12.38
N SER A 7 6.87 17.66 11.33
CA SER A 7 5.65 18.45 11.06
C SER A 7 4.42 17.91 11.79
N PHE A 8 4.41 16.63 12.18
CA PHE A 8 3.27 15.97 12.81
C PHE A 8 2.75 16.67 14.07
N PRO A 9 3.57 17.13 15.03
CA PRO A 9 3.10 17.93 16.17
C PRO A 9 2.25 19.15 15.81
N TYR A 10 2.56 19.81 14.68
CA TYR A 10 1.86 20.99 14.22
C TYR A 10 0.59 20.67 13.43
N HIS A 11 0.57 19.51 12.75
CA HIS A 11 -0.58 19.07 11.96
C HIS A 11 -1.59 18.27 12.79
N LEU A 12 -1.16 17.56 13.83
CA LEU A 12 -2.01 16.73 14.68
C LEU A 12 -3.25 17.49 15.20
N PRO A 13 -3.15 18.69 15.80
CA PRO A 13 -4.33 19.42 16.26
C PRO A 13 -5.31 19.74 15.14
N ARG A 14 -4.81 20.09 13.94
CA ARG A 14 -5.65 20.38 12.77
C ARG A 14 -6.35 19.13 12.26
N ILE A 15 -5.63 18.00 12.21
CA ILE A 15 -6.21 16.70 11.86
C ILE A 15 -7.34 16.36 12.85
N LEU A 16 -7.11 16.55 14.16
CA LEU A 16 -8.12 16.28 15.19
C LEU A 16 -9.34 17.23 15.09
N ASP A 17 -9.13 18.51 14.82
CA ASP A 17 -10.23 19.48 14.56
C ASP A 17 -11.05 19.11 13.32
N ASP A 18 -10.35 18.70 12.26
CA ASP A 18 -10.97 18.24 11.02
C ASP A 18 -11.76 16.95 11.24
N LEU A 19 -11.24 16.00 12.00
CA LEU A 19 -11.95 14.77 12.35
C LEU A 19 -13.22 15.03 13.17
N ALA A 20 -13.21 16.01 14.07
CA ALA A 20 -14.36 16.37 14.92
C ALA A 20 -15.54 16.99 14.15
N THR A 21 -15.31 17.43 12.91
CA THR A 21 -16.28 18.14 12.05
C THR A 21 -16.55 17.44 10.72
N CYS A 22 -15.75 16.44 10.35
CA CYS A 22 -15.90 15.74 9.08
C CYS A 22 -17.15 14.87 8.98
N CYS A 23 -17.56 14.60 7.73
CA CYS A 23 -18.68 13.71 7.43
C CYS A 23 -18.22 12.24 7.30
N PHE A 24 -17.09 12.00 6.64
CA PHE A 24 -16.44 10.71 6.54
C PHE A 24 -14.93 10.88 6.35
N VAL A 25 -14.21 9.79 6.55
CA VAL A 25 -12.77 9.69 6.38
C VAL A 25 -12.45 8.53 5.46
N SER A 26 -11.68 8.80 4.42
CA SER A 26 -11.15 7.78 3.51
C SER A 26 -9.72 7.42 3.90
N MET A 27 -9.39 6.13 3.89
CA MET A 27 -8.07 5.62 4.22
C MET A 27 -7.56 4.59 3.23
N ASP A 28 -6.23 4.57 3.08
CA ASP A 28 -5.48 3.61 2.29
C ASP A 28 -4.07 3.49 2.90
N PHE A 29 -3.41 2.34 2.77
CA PHE A 29 -2.12 2.07 3.41
C PHE A 29 -1.12 1.39 2.47
N GLU A 30 0.16 1.77 2.59
CA GLU A 30 1.27 1.01 2.01
C GLU A 30 1.94 0.13 3.06
N PHE A 31 2.20 -1.13 2.72
CA PHE A 31 2.73 -2.14 3.65
C PHE A 31 4.17 -2.54 3.33
N SER A 32 4.92 -2.95 4.36
CA SER A 32 6.25 -3.55 4.18
C SER A 32 6.22 -4.96 3.60
N GLY A 33 5.03 -5.55 3.50
CA GLY A 33 4.77 -6.87 2.93
C GLY A 33 3.29 -7.24 3.09
N ILE A 34 2.84 -8.19 2.28
CA ILE A 34 1.44 -8.63 2.20
C ILE A 34 1.34 -10.14 2.34
N ALA A 35 0.14 -10.64 2.63
CA ALA A 35 -0.14 -12.07 2.64
C ALA A 35 0.16 -12.71 1.28
N THR A 36 1.18 -13.55 1.23
CA THR A 36 1.49 -14.37 0.06
C THR A 36 0.58 -15.58 0.04
N THR A 37 -0.41 -15.58 -0.85
CA THR A 37 -1.17 -16.80 -1.13
C THR A 37 -0.22 -17.83 -1.71
N PHE A 38 0.18 -18.83 -0.91
CA PHE A 38 0.72 -20.10 -1.42
C PHE A 38 -0.43 -20.83 -2.12
N SER A 39 -0.81 -20.33 -3.29
CA SER A 39 -1.88 -20.87 -4.10
C SER A 39 -1.39 -22.17 -4.71
N ASN A 40 -1.57 -23.26 -3.98
CA ASN A 40 -1.52 -24.60 -4.54
C ASN A 40 -2.76 -24.70 -5.46
N PRO A 41 -2.63 -24.82 -6.79
CA PRO A 41 -3.75 -24.66 -7.74
C PRO A 41 -4.90 -25.67 -7.56
N ASN A 42 -4.69 -26.70 -6.75
CA ASN A 42 -5.67 -27.75 -6.43
C ASN A 42 -6.49 -27.49 -5.16
N ARG A 43 -6.27 -26.39 -4.41
CA ARG A 43 -7.15 -26.02 -3.29
C ARG A 43 -8.26 -25.09 -3.79
N GLY A 44 -9.52 -25.47 -3.57
CA GLY A 44 -10.69 -24.61 -3.84
C GLY A 44 -10.65 -23.30 -3.04
N SER A 45 -11.68 -22.46 -3.23
CA SER A 45 -11.84 -21.20 -2.48
C SER A 45 -11.68 -21.43 -0.98
N GLN A 46 -10.82 -20.64 -0.33
CA GLN A 46 -10.55 -20.77 1.10
C GLN A 46 -11.74 -20.24 1.92
N THR A 47 -11.83 -20.59 3.20
CA THR A 47 -12.83 -19.98 4.08
C THR A 47 -12.40 -18.57 4.50
N LEU A 48 -13.34 -17.73 4.91
CA LEU A 48 -13.06 -16.39 5.41
C LEU A 48 -12.11 -16.44 6.63
N GLN A 49 -12.30 -17.42 7.52
CA GLN A 49 -11.41 -17.65 8.66
C GLN A 49 -9.98 -17.99 8.24
N ALA A 50 -9.78 -18.82 7.21
CA ALA A 50 -8.44 -19.14 6.71
C ALA A 50 -7.75 -17.92 6.12
N ARG A 51 -8.51 -17.09 5.37
CA ARG A 51 -8.01 -15.82 4.84
C ARG A 51 -7.67 -14.82 5.94
N TYR A 52 -8.50 -14.74 6.98
CA TYR A 52 -8.22 -13.90 8.15
C TYR A 52 -6.91 -14.31 8.82
N GLU A 53 -6.70 -15.60 9.08
CA GLU A 53 -5.47 -16.09 9.73
C GLU A 53 -4.22 -15.84 8.87
N GLU A 54 -4.34 -15.95 7.54
CA GLU A 54 -3.28 -15.61 6.58
C GLU A 54 -2.87 -14.13 6.68
N VAL A 55 -3.86 -13.22 6.67
CA VAL A 55 -3.63 -11.77 6.76
C VAL A 55 -3.14 -11.39 8.16
N LYS A 56 -3.70 -11.97 9.22
CA LYS A 56 -3.25 -11.80 10.61
C LYS A 56 -1.78 -12.19 10.78
N SER A 57 -1.37 -13.37 10.29
CA SER A 57 0.03 -13.80 10.34
C SER A 57 0.97 -12.87 9.55
N SER A 58 0.44 -12.21 8.52
CA SER A 58 1.19 -11.22 7.73
C SER A 58 1.30 -9.89 8.47
N ALA A 59 0.22 -9.43 9.10
CA ALA A 59 0.21 -8.22 9.95
C ALA A 59 1.11 -8.35 11.19
N ASP A 60 1.34 -9.56 11.70
CA ASP A 60 2.31 -9.80 12.78
C ASP A 60 3.77 -9.63 12.32
N LYS A 61 4.05 -9.76 11.01
CA LYS A 61 5.41 -9.72 10.45
C LYS A 61 5.72 -8.39 9.76
N TYR A 62 4.74 -7.83 9.07
CA TYR A 62 4.86 -6.67 8.20
C TYR A 62 4.15 -5.48 8.84
N GLN A 63 4.58 -4.27 8.50
CA GLN A 63 4.11 -3.03 9.12
C GLN A 63 3.53 -2.08 8.08
N ILE A 64 2.66 -1.19 8.54
CA ILE A 64 2.22 -0.03 7.75
C ILE A 64 3.40 0.95 7.66
N LEU A 65 3.77 1.30 6.43
CA LEU A 65 4.87 2.21 6.12
C LEU A 65 4.39 3.61 5.75
N GLN A 66 3.21 3.72 5.15
CA GLN A 66 2.60 5.00 4.80
C GLN A 66 1.09 4.94 4.98
N VAL A 67 0.54 6.01 5.53
CA VAL A 67 -0.90 6.20 5.76
C VAL A 67 -1.42 7.33 4.88
N GLY A 68 -2.38 6.98 4.03
CA GLY A 68 -3.24 7.90 3.33
C GLY A 68 -4.47 8.19 4.15
N LEU A 69 -4.74 9.47 4.42
CA LEU A 69 -5.92 9.90 5.15
C LEU A 69 -6.55 11.08 4.41
N THR A 70 -7.73 10.89 3.84
CA THR A 70 -8.50 12.00 3.24
C THR A 70 -9.71 12.29 4.09
N ILE A 71 -9.68 13.43 4.78
CA ILE A 71 -10.80 13.91 5.60
C ILE A 71 -11.74 14.71 4.70
N CYS A 72 -13.03 14.39 4.75
CA CYS A 72 -14.04 15.04 3.91
C CYS A 72 -15.02 15.87 4.73
N HIS A 73 -15.20 17.12 4.32
CA HIS A 73 -16.21 18.03 4.85
C HIS A 73 -17.31 18.26 3.83
N GLU A 74 -18.54 18.24 4.32
CA GLU A 74 -19.75 18.48 3.53
C GLU A 74 -20.24 19.90 3.77
N ASP A 75 -20.42 20.65 2.69
CA ASP A 75 -21.13 21.92 2.69
C ASP A 75 -22.58 21.67 2.23
N ILE A 76 -23.48 21.72 3.22
CA ILE A 76 -24.90 21.48 3.04
C ILE A 76 -25.56 22.57 2.18
N GLU A 77 -25.09 23.82 2.26
CA GLU A 77 -25.71 24.94 1.57
C GLU A 77 -25.47 24.84 0.06
N ASN A 78 -24.20 24.67 -0.34
CA ASN A 78 -23.79 24.58 -1.74
C ASN A 78 -23.89 23.16 -2.33
N ALA A 79 -24.28 22.17 -1.51
CA ALA A 79 -24.29 20.75 -1.86
C ALA A 79 -22.94 20.31 -2.45
N SER A 80 -21.87 20.58 -1.70
CA SER A 80 -20.51 20.36 -2.16
C SER A 80 -19.61 19.71 -1.11
N TYR A 81 -18.55 19.05 -1.58
CA TYR A 81 -17.57 18.40 -0.71
C TYR A 81 -16.20 19.04 -0.83
N THR A 82 -15.55 19.27 0.31
CA THR A 82 -14.14 19.68 0.40
C THR A 82 -13.29 18.50 0.88
N LEU A 83 -12.20 18.22 0.18
CA LEU A 83 -11.29 17.09 0.49
C LEU A 83 -9.96 17.60 1.04
N LYS A 84 -9.53 17.03 2.18
CA LYS A 84 -8.24 17.33 2.82
C LYS A 84 -7.37 16.06 2.90
N PRO A 85 -6.61 15.75 1.83
CA PRO A 85 -5.73 14.59 1.79
C PRO A 85 -4.41 14.82 2.56
N TYR A 86 -4.07 13.84 3.40
CA TYR A 86 -2.83 13.72 4.16
C TYR A 86 -2.11 12.43 3.75
N ASN A 87 -0.79 12.51 3.72
CA ASN A 87 0.11 11.41 3.46
C ASN A 87 1.12 11.35 4.59
N VAL A 88 1.07 10.32 5.42
CA VAL A 88 1.86 10.21 6.65
C VAL A 88 2.79 9.02 6.54
N ASN A 89 4.10 9.26 6.48
CA ASN A 89 5.08 8.17 6.54
C ASN A 89 5.20 7.70 8.00
N LEU A 90 5.15 6.39 8.25
CA LEU A 90 5.22 5.82 9.59
C LEU A 90 6.55 5.11 9.84
N SER A 91 7.21 5.47 10.94
CA SER A 91 8.44 4.81 11.38
C SER A 91 8.12 3.70 12.36
N PRO A 92 8.54 2.44 12.10
CA PRO A 92 8.37 1.34 13.05
C PRO A 92 9.37 1.40 14.23
N ILE A 93 10.21 2.43 14.34
CA ILE A 93 11.29 2.52 15.34
C ILE A 93 10.75 2.98 16.70
N ILE A 94 11.03 2.18 17.75
CA ILE A 94 10.72 2.48 19.15
C ILE A 94 11.95 3.10 19.87
N ASP A 95 11.74 3.99 20.84
CA ASP A 95 12.81 4.54 21.68
C ASP A 95 13.35 3.40 22.56
N ARG A 96 14.64 3.11 22.43
CA ARG A 96 15.34 2.07 23.20
C ARG A 96 15.16 2.21 24.71
N ARG A 97 14.88 3.42 25.20
CA ARG A 97 14.67 3.71 26.63
C ARG A 97 13.30 3.28 27.15
N LEU A 98 12.37 2.89 26.28
CA LEU A 98 11.12 2.23 26.67
C LEU A 98 11.30 0.72 26.90
N GLU A 99 12.41 0.15 26.43
CA GLU A 99 12.76 -1.27 26.62
C GLU A 99 11.71 -2.25 26.08
N VAL A 100 10.97 -1.78 25.09
CA VAL A 100 10.08 -2.57 24.25
C VAL A 100 10.78 -2.79 22.92
N GLU A 101 10.77 -4.04 22.44
CA GLU A 101 11.42 -4.44 21.20
C GLU A 101 10.36 -4.83 20.17
N ARG A 102 10.39 -4.15 19.02
CA ARG A 102 9.52 -4.44 17.88
C ARG A 102 10.33 -5.11 16.78
N HIS A 103 10.02 -6.37 16.51
CA HIS A 103 10.55 -7.07 15.35
C HIS A 103 9.59 -6.89 14.17
N TRP A 104 10.14 -6.46 13.03
CA TRP A 104 9.39 -6.29 11.80
C TRP A 104 10.24 -6.74 10.61
N SER A 105 9.58 -7.12 9.52
CA SER A 105 10.20 -7.64 8.30
C SER A 105 9.76 -6.86 7.07
N MET A 106 10.50 -7.05 5.98
CA MET A 106 10.18 -6.50 4.66
C MET A 106 10.13 -7.64 3.63
N GLN A 107 9.08 -7.65 2.81
CA GLN A 107 8.95 -8.59 1.70
C GLN A 107 9.58 -7.99 0.44
N SER A 108 10.49 -8.73 -0.19
CA SER A 108 11.24 -8.23 -1.36
C SER A 108 10.34 -7.72 -2.48
N SER A 109 9.29 -8.47 -2.85
CA SER A 109 8.38 -8.07 -3.94
C SER A 109 7.54 -6.83 -3.61
N ALA A 110 7.14 -6.65 -2.35
CA ALA A 110 6.39 -5.47 -1.93
C ALA A 110 7.29 -4.24 -1.94
N ILE A 111 8.53 -4.37 -1.45
CA ILE A 111 9.51 -3.29 -1.48
C ILE A 111 9.94 -2.93 -2.90
N GLU A 112 10.16 -3.92 -3.78
CA GLU A 112 10.45 -3.69 -5.19
C GLU A 112 9.33 -2.85 -5.85
N PHE A 113 8.08 -3.24 -5.65
CA PHE A 113 6.92 -2.50 -6.14
C PHE A 113 6.86 -1.07 -5.60
N LEU A 114 7.09 -0.86 -4.30
CA LEU A 114 7.10 0.48 -3.71
C LEU A 114 8.22 1.35 -4.29
N VAL A 115 9.43 0.79 -4.43
CA VAL A 115 10.58 1.51 -5.00
C VAL A 115 10.35 1.88 -6.47
N GLU A 116 9.73 1.01 -7.26
CA GLU A 116 9.31 1.32 -8.63
C GLU A 116 8.35 2.51 -8.69
N ASN A 117 7.46 2.64 -7.69
CA ASN A 117 6.54 3.76 -7.51
C ASN A 117 7.16 4.96 -6.77
N LYS A 118 8.50 5.07 -6.75
CA LYS A 118 9.28 6.19 -6.18
C LYS A 118 9.16 6.35 -4.65
N PHE A 119 8.76 5.29 -3.96
CA PHE A 119 8.70 5.29 -2.50
C PHE A 119 10.10 5.33 -1.87
N SER A 120 10.29 6.19 -0.86
CA SER A 120 11.58 6.35 -0.19
C SER A 120 11.63 5.64 1.16
N ILE A 121 12.28 4.48 1.21
CA ILE A 121 12.48 3.70 2.44
C ILE A 121 13.31 4.49 3.48
N ASP A 122 14.31 5.25 3.03
CA ASP A 122 15.15 6.07 3.91
C ASP A 122 14.34 7.16 4.63
N SER A 123 13.36 7.75 3.93
CA SER A 123 12.48 8.79 4.49
C SER A 123 11.67 8.26 5.68
N ILE A 124 11.19 7.03 5.61
CA ILE A 124 10.44 6.40 6.71
C ILE A 124 11.29 6.26 7.96
N LEU A 125 12.53 5.78 7.83
CA LEU A 125 13.37 5.50 8.97
C LEU A 125 13.87 6.78 9.65
N LYS A 126 14.14 7.84 8.87
CA LYS A 126 14.68 9.11 9.38
C LYS A 126 13.61 10.14 9.76
N GLN A 127 12.51 10.19 9.00
CA GLN A 127 11.53 11.27 9.06
C GLN A 127 10.09 10.74 9.25
N GLY A 128 9.89 9.42 9.36
CA GLY A 128 8.58 8.83 9.59
C GLY A 128 8.05 9.14 11.00
N VAL A 129 6.75 9.43 11.08
CA VAL A 129 6.02 9.63 12.33
C VAL A 129 6.05 8.33 13.13
N GLN A 130 6.45 8.42 14.40
CA GLN A 130 6.49 7.26 15.27
C GLN A 130 5.08 6.85 15.68
N TYR A 131 4.94 5.60 16.14
CA TYR A 131 3.74 5.14 16.80
C TYR A 131 4.09 4.06 17.82
N LEU A 132 3.26 3.95 18.85
CA LEU A 132 3.32 2.92 19.88
C LEU A 132 1.92 2.34 20.03
N SER A 133 1.75 1.03 19.94
CA SER A 133 0.45 0.37 20.14
C SER A 133 0.01 0.41 21.61
N ARG A 134 -1.28 0.14 21.92
CA ARG A 134 -1.74 0.02 23.32
C ARG A 134 -0.99 -1.09 24.06
N GLU A 135 -0.81 -2.23 23.43
CA GLU A 135 -0.01 -3.35 23.96
C GLU A 135 1.41 -2.92 24.33
N GLU A 136 2.13 -2.25 23.42
CA GLU A 136 3.52 -1.84 23.66
C GLU A 136 3.64 -0.77 24.75
N GLU A 137 2.65 0.13 24.86
CA GLU A 137 2.57 1.08 25.98
C GLU A 137 2.38 0.36 27.31
N GLU A 138 1.45 -0.58 27.39
CA GLU A 138 1.21 -1.38 28.60
C GLU A 138 2.49 -2.15 28.99
N GLN A 139 3.18 -2.75 28.03
CA GLN A 139 4.46 -3.43 28.26
C GLN A 139 5.55 -2.47 28.78
N ALA A 140 5.67 -1.27 28.22
CA ALA A 140 6.64 -0.27 28.67
C ALA A 140 6.36 0.18 30.11
N ILE A 141 5.09 0.42 30.44
CA ILE A 141 4.66 0.84 31.78
C ILE A 141 4.85 -0.32 32.78
N ALA A 142 4.46 -1.54 32.42
CA ALA A 142 4.64 -2.72 33.26
C ALA A 142 6.12 -2.96 33.60
N LYS A 143 7.03 -2.86 32.61
CA LYS A 143 8.48 -2.96 32.84
C LYS A 143 9.01 -1.83 33.74
N ALA A 144 8.48 -0.62 33.61
CA ALA A 144 8.85 0.50 34.47
C ALA A 144 8.42 0.27 35.93
N ILE A 145 7.22 -0.29 36.14
CA ILE A 145 6.70 -0.67 37.46
C ILE A 145 7.51 -1.83 38.04
N GLU A 146 7.77 -2.89 37.27
CA GLU A 146 8.59 -4.02 37.69
C GLU A 146 9.97 -3.55 38.18
N ARG A 147 10.59 -2.60 37.47
CA ARG A 147 11.87 -2.00 37.89
C ARG A 147 11.78 -1.10 39.11
N ARG A 148 10.65 -0.43 39.31
CA ARG A 148 10.40 0.36 40.51
C ARG A 148 10.34 -0.56 41.73
N ASP A 149 9.71 -1.72 41.56
CA ASP A 149 9.44 -2.68 42.63
C ASP A 149 10.64 -3.64 42.83
N ARG A 150 11.52 -3.77 41.83
CA ARG A 150 12.78 -4.51 41.93
C ARG A 150 13.77 -3.77 42.83
N VAL A 151 13.75 -4.10 44.12
CA VAL A 151 14.85 -3.78 45.03
C VAL A 151 16.01 -4.69 44.65
N ALA A 152 17.00 -4.16 43.93
CA ALA A 152 18.29 -4.83 43.84
C ALA A 152 18.85 -4.88 45.26
N VAL A 153 19.04 -6.09 45.78
CA VAL A 153 19.78 -6.33 47.01
C VAL A 153 21.01 -7.10 46.57
N HIS A 154 22.10 -6.40 46.32
CA HIS A 154 23.39 -7.06 46.18
C HIS A 154 23.85 -7.54 47.56
N THR A 155 23.98 -8.85 47.75
CA THR A 155 24.46 -9.45 49.00
C THR A 155 25.98 -9.63 49.04
N SER A 156 26.66 -9.55 47.90
CA SER A 156 28.11 -9.76 47.78
C SER A 156 28.74 -8.91 46.69
N ILE A 157 29.99 -8.50 46.92
CA ILE A 157 30.81 -7.79 45.95
C ILE A 157 31.55 -8.85 45.10
N ASP A 158 31.12 -9.03 43.85
CA ASP A 158 31.61 -10.05 42.92
C ASP A 158 32.99 -9.67 42.33
N VAL A 159 34.03 -9.73 43.15
CA VAL A 159 35.43 -9.49 42.73
C VAL A 159 36.28 -10.71 43.09
N LYS A 160 36.91 -11.31 42.08
CA LYS A 160 37.82 -12.46 42.27
C LYS A 160 39.04 -12.02 43.07
N GLU A 161 39.53 -12.88 43.97
CA GLU A 161 40.73 -12.62 44.79
C GLU A 161 42.00 -12.33 43.95
N THR A 162 42.00 -12.71 42.67
CA THR A 162 43.09 -12.45 41.73
C THR A 162 43.10 -11.02 41.17
N GLU A 163 42.05 -10.21 41.35
CA GLU A 163 41.96 -8.83 40.85
C GLU A 163 42.49 -7.80 41.87
N HIS A 164 43.81 -7.74 41.97
CA HIS A 164 44.50 -6.92 42.97
C HIS A 164 44.22 -5.41 42.82
N GLU A 165 44.05 -4.91 41.58
CA GLU A 165 43.74 -3.51 41.30
C GLU A 165 42.32 -3.13 41.77
N SER A 166 41.33 -3.98 41.50
CA SER A 166 39.94 -3.79 41.94
C SER A 166 39.84 -3.75 43.47
N LEU A 167 40.57 -4.65 44.15
CA LEU A 167 40.64 -4.69 45.62
C LEU A 167 41.35 -3.47 46.22
N ALA A 168 42.44 -3.00 45.59
CA ALA A 168 43.14 -1.79 46.01
C ALA A 168 42.26 -0.54 45.86
N PHE A 169 41.52 -0.44 44.75
CA PHE A 169 40.56 0.63 44.51
C PHE A 169 39.43 0.61 45.56
N LEU A 170 38.82 -0.55 45.82
CA LEU A 170 37.77 -0.68 46.85
C LEU A 170 38.28 -0.32 48.25
N LYS A 171 39.52 -0.72 48.60
CA LYS A 171 40.14 -0.31 49.88
C LYS A 171 40.33 1.21 49.98
N ALA A 172 40.74 1.87 48.89
CA ALA A 172 40.87 3.32 48.86
C ALA A 172 39.51 4.02 49.00
N VAL A 173 38.47 3.49 48.36
CA VAL A 173 37.10 4.00 48.48
C VAL A 173 36.57 3.82 49.91
N ARG A 174 36.73 2.64 50.54
CA ARG A 174 36.31 2.40 51.93
C ARG A 174 36.91 3.43 52.89
N ARG A 175 38.23 3.65 52.80
CA ARG A 175 38.91 4.66 53.62
C ARG A 175 38.30 6.05 53.47
N LEU A 176 38.01 6.49 52.24
CA LEU A 176 37.40 7.80 52.01
C LEU A 176 35.99 7.92 52.62
N VAL A 177 35.21 6.84 52.56
CA VAL A 177 33.87 6.80 53.15
C VAL A 177 33.95 6.79 54.68
N ASP A 178 34.82 5.96 55.26
CA ASP A 178 35.04 5.87 56.71
C ASP A 178 35.57 7.21 57.28
N ASP A 179 36.55 7.83 56.62
CA ASP A 179 37.10 9.13 57.01
C ASP A 179 36.03 10.23 56.97
N TRP A 180 35.14 10.20 55.96
CA TRP A 180 34.03 11.13 55.84
C TRP A 180 32.96 10.90 56.92
N LEU A 181 32.66 9.65 57.26
CA LEU A 181 31.74 9.31 58.36
C LEU A 181 32.32 9.70 59.73
N ALA A 182 33.63 9.59 59.93
CA ALA A 182 34.32 9.92 61.18
C ALA A 182 34.27 11.41 61.54
N LEU A 183 34.04 12.31 60.56
CA LEU A 183 33.88 13.75 60.78
C LEU A 183 32.57 14.13 61.51
N GLY A 184 31.63 13.19 61.64
CA GLY A 184 30.38 13.38 62.40
C GLY A 184 29.59 14.62 61.95
N ALA A 185 29.24 15.50 62.88
CA ALA A 185 28.45 16.72 62.60
C ALA A 185 29.21 17.81 61.81
N THR A 186 30.53 17.65 61.60
CA THR A 186 31.35 18.59 60.82
C THR A 186 31.53 18.18 59.36
N ARG A 187 30.92 17.06 58.94
CA ARG A 187 31.02 16.53 57.57
C ARG A 187 30.19 17.36 56.58
N GLU A 188 30.67 17.45 55.33
CA GLU A 188 29.89 17.99 54.21
C GLU A 188 28.69 17.07 53.89
N GLU A 189 27.60 17.63 53.36
CA GLU A 189 26.34 16.90 53.06
C GLU A 189 26.52 15.76 52.03
N TYR A 190 27.63 15.75 51.29
CA TYR A 190 27.92 14.75 50.27
C TYR A 190 29.42 14.43 50.18
N LEU A 191 29.74 13.25 49.66
CA LEU A 191 31.11 12.83 49.34
C LEU A 191 31.24 12.50 47.85
N ASN A 192 32.22 13.10 47.17
CA ASN A 192 32.49 12.82 45.76
C ASN A 192 33.68 11.85 45.60
N ILE A 193 33.50 10.83 44.76
CA ILE A 193 34.54 9.85 44.40
C ILE A 193 34.74 9.86 42.88
N PRO A 194 35.95 10.17 42.37
CA PRO A 194 37.10 10.70 43.10
C PRO A 194 36.82 12.13 43.65
N PRO A 195 37.52 12.56 44.70
CA PRO A 195 37.41 13.93 45.20
C PRO A 195 37.90 14.94 44.15
N PRO A 196 37.31 16.15 44.09
CA PRO A 196 37.67 17.16 43.09
C PRO A 196 39.13 17.56 43.20
N THR A 197 39.84 17.58 42.08
CA THR A 197 41.27 17.94 42.03
C THR A 197 41.44 19.43 42.35
N ARG A 198 41.85 19.75 43.58
CA ARG A 198 42.19 21.14 43.97
C ARG A 198 43.60 21.48 43.47
N LEU A 199 43.72 22.50 42.63
CA LEU A 199 45.00 23.08 42.20
C LEU A 199 45.78 23.58 43.44
N GLY A 200 46.90 22.93 43.78
CA GLY A 200 47.85 23.42 44.78
C GLY A 200 48.10 22.53 46.02
N VAL A 201 47.51 21.34 46.13
CA VAL A 201 47.82 20.39 47.21
C VAL A 201 48.62 19.21 46.64
N SER A 202 49.82 18.96 47.18
CA SER A 202 50.66 17.82 46.80
C SER A 202 49.93 16.50 47.12
N GLN A 203 49.57 15.75 46.09
CA GLN A 203 48.86 14.48 46.20
C GLN A 203 49.69 13.44 46.96
N SER A 204 49.25 13.10 48.17
CA SER A 204 49.75 11.92 48.90
C SER A 204 48.95 10.64 48.60
N SER A 205 48.00 10.64 47.66
CA SER A 205 47.20 9.47 47.30
C SER A 205 47.26 9.14 45.79
N ARG A 206 48.31 8.44 45.37
CA ARG A 206 48.48 7.86 44.01
C ARG A 206 47.46 6.75 43.65
N SER A 207 46.34 6.60 44.36
CA SER A 207 45.50 5.39 44.28
C SER A 207 44.17 5.54 43.55
N LEU A 208 43.72 6.76 43.22
CA LEU A 208 42.40 6.98 42.60
C LEU A 208 42.55 7.71 41.24
N PRO A 209 41.87 7.22 40.19
CA PRO A 209 41.88 7.89 38.88
C PRO A 209 41.12 9.22 38.90
N SER A 210 41.43 10.12 37.96
CA SER A 210 40.79 11.44 37.84
C SER A 210 39.32 11.38 37.40
N ALA A 211 38.91 10.29 36.75
CA ALA A 211 37.52 9.99 36.39
C ALA A 211 37.26 8.48 36.54
N LEU A 212 36.05 8.09 36.95
CA LEU A 212 35.69 6.68 37.15
C LEU A 212 35.21 6.02 35.84
N ASN A 213 35.76 4.85 35.51
CA ASN A 213 35.23 3.99 34.44
C ASN A 213 33.93 3.29 34.88
N ARG A 214 33.09 2.82 33.93
CA ARG A 214 31.81 2.13 34.17
C ARG A 214 31.93 0.96 35.14
N PHE A 215 33.02 0.20 35.06
CA PHE A 215 33.31 -0.91 35.98
C PHE A 215 33.59 -0.42 37.41
N GLN A 216 34.45 0.58 37.58
CA GLN A 216 34.74 1.19 38.88
C GLN A 216 33.50 1.83 39.50
N LYS A 217 32.67 2.50 38.69
CA LYS A 217 31.38 3.02 39.16
C LYS A 217 30.47 1.93 39.70
N ARG A 218 30.37 0.80 38.99
CA ARG A 218 29.60 -0.37 39.45
C ARG A 218 30.13 -0.89 40.80
N LEU A 219 31.46 -0.97 40.96
CA LEU A 219 32.07 -1.40 42.21
C LEU A 219 31.75 -0.45 43.38
N VAL A 220 31.76 0.86 43.17
CA VAL A 220 31.37 1.84 44.20
C VAL A 220 29.89 1.70 44.57
N HIS A 221 29.00 1.56 43.57
CA HIS A 221 27.57 1.31 43.84
C HIS A 221 27.36 0.05 44.69
N GLN A 222 27.99 -1.08 44.31
CA GLN A 222 27.92 -2.34 45.05
C GLN A 222 28.52 -2.25 46.46
N LEU A 223 29.64 -1.55 46.61
CA LEU A 223 30.29 -1.37 47.91
C LEU A 223 29.38 -0.64 48.90
N ILE A 224 28.81 0.49 48.48
CA ILE A 224 27.92 1.29 49.35
C ILE A 224 26.64 0.51 49.68
N GLU A 225 26.06 -0.18 48.69
CA GLU A 225 24.85 -0.98 48.88
C GLU A 225 25.04 -2.15 49.87
N VAL A 226 26.22 -2.79 49.85
CA VAL A 226 26.54 -3.95 50.72
C VAL A 226 27.02 -3.52 52.10
N GLU A 227 27.96 -2.57 52.17
CA GLU A 227 28.70 -2.25 53.41
C GLU A 227 28.14 -1.03 54.15
N TYR A 228 27.41 -0.12 53.48
CA TYR A 228 26.92 1.13 54.07
C TYR A 228 25.42 1.38 53.80
N PRO A 229 24.51 0.62 54.43
CA PRO A 229 23.06 0.71 54.16
C PRO A 229 22.43 2.08 54.44
N SER A 230 23.07 2.92 55.26
CA SER A 230 22.62 4.27 55.58
C SER A 230 22.96 5.31 54.50
N LEU A 231 23.64 4.92 53.43
CA LEU A 231 24.13 5.81 52.38
C LEU A 231 23.55 5.42 51.00
N VAL A 232 23.42 6.41 50.12
CA VAL A 232 22.99 6.23 48.72
C VAL A 232 23.99 6.86 47.77
N THR A 233 24.20 6.19 46.63
CA THR A 233 25.10 6.64 45.57
C THR A 233 24.33 7.28 44.41
N ILE A 234 24.78 8.45 43.97
CA ILE A 234 24.28 9.16 42.79
C ILE A 234 25.39 9.17 41.74
N SER A 235 25.15 8.52 40.61
CA SER A 235 26.10 8.49 39.50
C SER A 235 26.13 9.84 38.76
N LYS A 236 27.31 10.39 38.53
CA LYS A 236 27.57 11.57 37.67
C LYS A 236 28.50 11.17 36.51
N PRO A 237 28.67 12.00 35.46
CA PRO A 237 29.49 11.66 34.29
C PRO A 237 30.93 11.25 34.63
N ASP A 238 31.59 11.92 35.57
CA ASP A 238 33.01 11.68 35.88
C ASP A 238 33.26 11.10 37.28
N PHE A 239 32.30 11.26 38.21
CA PHE A 239 32.40 10.87 39.61
C PHE A 239 31.10 10.23 40.12
N ILE A 240 31.12 9.69 41.34
CA ILE A 240 29.94 9.27 42.10
C ILE A 240 29.84 10.15 43.34
N GLN A 241 28.63 10.61 43.63
CA GLN A 241 28.31 11.39 44.81
C GLN A 241 27.57 10.50 45.82
N ILE A 242 28.08 10.39 47.04
CA ILE A 242 27.47 9.64 48.14
C ILE A 242 26.77 10.64 49.05
N ILE A 243 25.56 10.30 49.47
CA ILE A 243 24.70 11.09 50.38
C ILE A 243 24.03 10.17 51.39
N ASP A 244 23.42 10.74 52.43
CA ASP A 244 22.62 9.98 53.39
C ASP A 244 21.32 9.43 52.76
N TYR A 245 20.91 8.24 53.20
CA TYR A 245 19.65 7.63 52.79
C TYR A 245 18.46 8.41 53.34
N ASN A 246 17.58 8.86 52.45
CA ASN A 246 16.31 9.50 52.78
C ASN A 246 15.17 8.75 52.09
N GLU A 247 14.28 8.15 52.88
CA GLU A 247 13.20 7.29 52.39
C GLU A 247 12.21 8.03 51.49
N GLU A 248 11.82 9.26 51.87
CA GLU A 248 10.88 10.09 51.09
C GLU A 248 11.48 10.48 49.74
N ARG A 249 12.76 10.88 49.74
CA ARG A 249 13.49 11.21 48.51
C ARG A 249 13.58 9.98 47.60
N GLU A 250 14.00 8.83 48.10
CA GLU A 250 14.13 7.62 47.29
C GLU A 250 12.79 7.13 46.75
N ARG A 251 11.70 7.25 47.54
CA ARG A 251 10.34 6.99 47.06
C ARG A 251 9.96 7.95 45.92
N SER A 252 10.19 9.24 46.08
CA SER A 252 9.92 10.24 45.04
C SER A 252 10.73 10.00 43.76
N VAL A 253 12.00 9.59 43.88
CA VAL A 253 12.87 9.29 42.73
C VAL A 253 12.37 8.04 42.00
N ARG A 254 11.92 7.01 42.73
CA ARG A 254 11.31 5.80 42.16
C ARG A 254 10.01 6.13 41.41
N GLU A 255 9.15 6.97 41.98
CA GLU A 255 7.91 7.42 41.35
C GLU A 255 8.16 8.29 40.11
N GLN A 256 9.13 9.20 40.18
CA GLN A 256 9.53 10.02 39.03
C GLN A 256 10.06 9.19 37.86
N ARG A 257 10.69 8.04 38.10
CA ARG A 257 11.15 7.15 37.02
C ARG A 257 9.98 6.60 36.21
N VAL A 258 8.93 6.13 36.88
CA VAL A 258 7.71 5.63 36.20
C VAL A 258 7.04 6.76 35.44
N THR A 259 6.91 7.94 36.07
CA THR A 259 6.34 9.14 35.44
C THR A 259 7.10 9.55 34.18
N ARG A 260 8.44 9.54 34.21
CA ARG A 260 9.28 9.83 33.03
C ARG A 260 9.11 8.81 31.91
N VAL A 261 8.86 7.55 32.24
CA VAL A 261 8.55 6.52 31.23
C VAL A 261 7.18 6.80 30.62
N GLN A 262 6.16 7.11 31.43
CA GLN A 262 4.82 7.48 30.95
C GLN A 262 4.85 8.73 30.03
N GLU A 263 5.54 9.79 30.42
CA GLU A 263 5.69 10.97 29.57
C GLU A 263 6.38 10.64 28.24
N ARG A 264 7.33 9.69 28.25
CA ARG A 264 8.00 9.23 27.03
C ARG A 264 7.06 8.36 26.18
N THR A 265 6.24 7.48 26.76
CA THR A 265 5.27 6.69 26.00
C THR A 265 4.24 7.58 25.32
N TRP A 266 3.76 8.63 25.99
CA TRP A 266 2.84 9.60 25.39
C TRP A 266 3.45 10.40 24.24
N LYS A 267 4.73 10.79 24.36
CA LYS A 267 5.46 11.43 23.24
C LYS A 267 5.65 10.48 22.06
N GLN A 268 5.90 9.20 22.32
CA GLN A 268 6.10 8.19 21.28
C GLN A 268 4.80 7.62 20.69
N THR A 269 3.67 7.87 21.33
CA THR A 269 2.33 7.47 20.83
C THR A 269 2.10 7.92 19.39
N GLY A 270 2.53 9.14 19.05
CA GLY A 270 2.61 9.65 17.68
C GLY A 270 1.32 9.44 16.87
N PHE A 271 1.39 8.71 15.75
CA PHE A 271 0.22 8.53 14.87
C PHE A 271 -0.94 7.78 15.54
N ARG A 272 -0.69 6.97 16.59
CA ARG A 272 -1.78 6.31 17.33
C ARG A 272 -2.79 7.33 17.89
N TRP A 273 -2.42 8.58 18.18
CA TRP A 273 -3.39 9.61 18.57
C TRP A 273 -4.50 9.84 17.53
N VAL A 274 -4.15 9.77 16.24
CA VAL A 274 -5.13 9.85 15.15
C VAL A 274 -5.97 8.57 15.11
N ALA A 275 -5.36 7.40 15.32
CA ALA A 275 -6.08 6.13 15.38
C ALA A 275 -7.10 6.07 16.53
N GLU A 276 -6.73 6.56 17.72
CA GLU A 276 -7.61 6.69 18.88
C GLU A 276 -8.76 7.66 18.57
N ALA A 277 -8.48 8.79 17.94
CA ALA A 277 -9.50 9.75 17.54
C ALA A 277 -10.51 9.17 16.54
N LEU A 278 -10.06 8.35 15.58
CA LEU A 278 -10.95 7.65 14.64
C LEU A 278 -11.82 6.60 15.34
N ALA A 279 -11.28 5.90 16.34
CA ALA A 279 -11.96 4.83 17.08
C ALA A 279 -12.84 5.33 18.24
N GLY A 280 -12.79 6.63 18.59
CA GLY A 280 -13.42 7.16 19.80
C GLY A 280 -12.74 6.69 21.10
N GLY A 281 -11.44 6.44 21.04
CA GLY A 281 -10.62 5.97 22.15
C GLY A 281 -10.18 7.07 23.12
N ASP A 282 -9.15 6.78 23.93
CA ASP A 282 -8.72 7.67 25.00
C ASP A 282 -7.67 8.69 24.51
N LEU A 283 -8.02 9.98 24.61
CA LEU A 283 -7.16 11.12 24.27
C LEU A 283 -6.80 11.98 25.49
N THR A 284 -7.11 11.53 26.71
CA THR A 284 -6.91 12.30 27.95
C THR A 284 -5.46 12.76 28.12
N ASN A 285 -4.52 11.86 27.89
CA ASN A 285 -3.08 12.09 28.07
C ASN A 285 -2.41 12.90 26.93
N LEU A 286 -3.16 13.31 25.91
CA LEU A 286 -2.64 14.22 24.88
C LEU A 286 -2.48 15.63 25.46
N ASP A 287 -1.26 16.18 25.41
CA ASP A 287 -0.97 17.49 25.99
C ASP A 287 -1.82 18.61 25.37
N SER A 288 -2.43 19.43 26.23
CA SER A 288 -3.19 20.62 25.83
C SER A 288 -2.35 21.61 25.01
N GLY A 289 -1.02 21.64 25.21
CA GLY A 289 -0.10 22.53 24.48
C GLY A 289 -0.11 22.36 22.97
N TYR A 290 -0.45 21.17 22.46
CA TYR A 290 -0.59 20.93 21.02
C TYR A 290 -1.68 21.82 20.40
N PHE A 291 -2.74 22.16 21.14
CA PHE A 291 -3.92 22.85 20.61
C PHE A 291 -3.79 24.37 20.51
N ILE A 292 -2.70 24.96 21.03
CA ILE A 292 -2.48 26.42 21.07
C ILE A 292 -2.62 27.06 19.68
N GLY A 293 -2.01 26.43 18.67
CA GLY A 293 -1.97 26.96 17.31
C GLY A 293 -3.30 26.93 16.56
N ILE A 294 -4.31 26.19 17.05
CA ILE A 294 -5.61 26.07 16.38
C ILE A 294 -6.76 26.72 17.15
N MET A 295 -6.55 27.08 18.42
CA MET A 295 -7.61 27.63 19.28
C MET A 295 -8.33 28.82 18.64
N ALA A 296 -7.61 29.74 17.99
CA ALA A 296 -8.19 30.93 17.36
C ALA A 296 -8.92 30.67 16.03
N SER A 297 -8.75 29.49 15.42
CA SER A 297 -9.27 29.15 14.08
C SER A 297 -9.95 27.79 14.02
N SER A 298 -10.33 27.22 15.17
CA SER A 298 -10.99 25.92 15.25
C SER A 298 -12.39 26.01 14.66
N ALA A 299 -12.73 25.06 13.80
CA ALA A 299 -14.09 24.92 13.28
C ALA A 299 -14.98 24.10 14.22
N ALA A 300 -14.38 23.27 15.09
CA ALA A 300 -15.10 22.34 15.95
C ALA A 300 -15.54 22.95 17.29
N VAL A 301 -14.77 23.87 17.86
CA VAL A 301 -15.04 24.45 19.18
C VAL A 301 -14.85 25.96 19.09
N GLU A 302 -15.85 26.73 19.56
CA GLU A 302 -15.74 28.19 19.59
C GLU A 302 -14.54 28.62 20.46
N PRO A 303 -13.78 29.65 20.04
CA PRO A 303 -12.67 30.22 20.81
C PRO A 303 -13.20 31.00 22.01
N ARG A 304 -13.66 30.28 23.02
CA ARG A 304 -13.94 30.76 24.37
C ARG A 304 -13.37 29.71 25.31
N TYR A 305 -13.01 30.09 26.54
CA TYR A 305 -12.37 29.25 27.58
C TYR A 305 -10.82 29.19 27.58
N PRO A 306 -10.18 28.89 28.73
CA PRO A 306 -8.76 28.55 28.81
C PRO A 306 -8.42 27.31 27.97
N LEU A 307 -7.19 27.24 27.43
CA LEU A 307 -6.70 26.19 26.50
C LEU A 307 -7.06 24.75 26.89
N LYS A 308 -7.06 24.45 28.19
CA LYS A 308 -7.37 23.12 28.72
C LYS A 308 -8.83 22.73 28.45
N GLU A 309 -9.76 23.64 28.70
CA GLU A 309 -11.20 23.40 28.48
C GLU A 309 -11.54 23.30 26.98
N PHE A 310 -10.87 24.11 26.14
CA PHE A 310 -10.93 23.94 24.68
C PHE A 310 -10.48 22.55 24.24
N SER A 311 -9.31 22.10 24.73
CA SER A 311 -8.75 20.78 24.41
C SER A 311 -9.67 19.66 24.88
N ASP A 312 -10.17 19.74 26.11
CA ASP A 312 -11.06 18.73 26.70
C ASP A 312 -12.39 18.65 25.94
N THR A 313 -12.95 19.79 25.52
CA THR A 313 -14.17 19.86 24.70
C THR A 313 -13.95 19.20 23.34
N LEU A 314 -12.82 19.46 22.68
CA LEU A 314 -12.50 18.85 21.39
C LEU A 314 -12.29 17.33 21.51
N LYS A 315 -11.56 16.89 22.54
CA LYS A 315 -11.37 15.46 22.86
C LYS A 315 -12.71 14.77 23.13
N GLN A 316 -13.60 15.41 23.89
CA GLN A 316 -14.95 14.90 24.15
C GLN A 316 -15.75 14.80 22.84
N ARG A 317 -15.69 15.81 21.97
CA ARG A 317 -16.38 15.80 20.67
C ARG A 317 -15.88 14.66 19.77
N LEU A 318 -14.59 14.38 19.75
CA LEU A 318 -14.02 13.24 19.01
C LEU A 318 -14.46 11.88 19.57
N LYS A 319 -14.64 11.79 20.89
CA LYS A 319 -15.16 10.59 21.55
C LYS A 319 -16.64 10.37 21.26
N GLU A 320 -17.41 11.46 21.20
CA GLU A 320 -18.85 11.42 20.96
C GLU A 320 -19.20 11.27 19.47
N ARG A 321 -18.41 11.84 18.56
CA ARG A 321 -18.66 11.83 17.11
C ARG A 321 -17.64 10.98 16.37
N ARG A 322 -18.06 9.78 15.94
CA ARG A 322 -17.24 8.90 15.12
C ARG A 322 -17.56 9.07 13.64
N PRO A 323 -16.55 9.30 12.78
CA PRO A 323 -16.77 9.43 11.34
C PRO A 323 -17.05 8.08 10.68
N VAL A 324 -17.72 8.11 9.53
CA VAL A 324 -17.79 6.94 8.64
C VAL A 324 -16.40 6.70 8.05
N LEU A 325 -15.93 5.46 8.12
CA LEU A 325 -14.65 5.08 7.52
C LEU A 325 -14.85 4.43 6.15
N VAL A 326 -14.10 4.90 5.17
CA VAL A 326 -14.20 4.49 3.77
C VAL A 326 -12.85 3.96 3.31
N GLY A 327 -12.86 2.84 2.59
CA GLY A 327 -11.66 2.28 1.95
C GLY A 327 -11.96 1.61 0.62
N HIS A 328 -10.92 1.14 -0.05
CA HIS A 328 -11.05 0.30 -1.23
C HIS A 328 -10.43 -1.07 -0.95
N ASN A 329 -11.25 -2.12 -0.83
CA ASN A 329 -10.79 -3.46 -0.44
C ASN A 329 -10.17 -3.49 0.98
N LEU A 330 -10.86 -2.84 1.91
CA LEU A 330 -10.41 -2.43 3.25
C LEU A 330 -10.12 -3.58 4.24
N PHE A 331 -10.39 -4.85 3.88
CA PHE A 331 -10.27 -5.99 4.79
C PHE A 331 -8.85 -6.15 5.36
N SER A 332 -7.83 -6.10 4.49
CA SER A 332 -6.44 -6.21 4.94
C SER A 332 -6.00 -4.96 5.71
N ASP A 333 -6.40 -3.78 5.24
CA ASP A 333 -6.08 -2.49 5.85
C ASP A 333 -6.51 -2.44 7.32
N LEU A 334 -7.73 -2.88 7.63
CA LEU A 334 -8.21 -2.93 9.01
C LEU A 334 -7.38 -3.89 9.86
N ILE A 335 -7.09 -5.09 9.37
CA ILE A 335 -6.32 -6.07 10.17
C ILE A 335 -4.94 -5.51 10.52
N TYR A 336 -4.25 -4.89 9.55
CA TYR A 336 -2.97 -4.23 9.80
C TYR A 336 -3.10 -3.02 10.73
N PHE A 337 -4.14 -2.20 10.56
CA PHE A 337 -4.41 -1.04 11.39
C PHE A 337 -4.59 -1.42 12.87
N PHE A 338 -5.42 -2.44 13.13
CA PHE A 338 -5.63 -2.95 14.49
C PHE A 338 -4.34 -3.50 15.09
N ARG A 339 -3.56 -4.26 14.30
CA ARG A 339 -2.29 -4.82 14.78
C ARG A 339 -1.24 -3.75 15.12
N CYS A 340 -1.15 -2.70 14.29
CA CYS A 340 -0.16 -1.63 14.46
C CYS A 340 -0.49 -0.70 15.62
N PHE A 341 -1.75 -0.34 15.84
CA PHE A 341 -2.12 0.74 16.77
C PHE A 341 -2.79 0.28 18.05
N PHE A 342 -3.52 -0.85 18.02
CA PHE A 342 -4.24 -1.33 19.19
C PHE A 342 -3.52 -2.50 19.86
N GLY A 343 -3.23 -3.58 19.13
CA GLY A 343 -2.48 -4.71 19.71
C GLY A 343 -2.82 -6.05 19.06
N PRO A 344 -2.78 -7.15 19.83
CA PRO A 344 -2.91 -8.49 19.28
C PRO A 344 -4.32 -8.73 18.73
N LEU A 345 -4.36 -9.36 17.55
CA LEU A 345 -5.60 -9.69 16.86
C LEU A 345 -6.21 -11.00 17.42
N PRO A 346 -7.55 -11.11 17.53
CA PRO A 346 -8.19 -12.31 18.04
C PRO A 346 -7.97 -13.52 17.12
N SER A 347 -8.18 -14.73 17.64
CA SER A 347 -7.96 -15.97 16.87
C SER A 347 -9.06 -16.22 15.83
N LYS A 348 -10.27 -15.72 16.07
CA LYS A 348 -11.44 -15.94 15.23
C LYS A 348 -11.85 -14.66 14.50
N VAL A 349 -12.30 -14.80 13.25
CA VAL A 349 -12.74 -13.67 12.43
C VAL A 349 -14.02 -13.05 12.99
N GLU A 350 -14.88 -13.81 13.67
CA GLU A 350 -16.12 -13.31 14.27
C GLU A 350 -15.86 -12.39 15.47
N GLU A 351 -14.81 -12.71 16.25
CA GLU A 351 -14.32 -11.86 17.34
C GLU A 351 -13.71 -10.58 16.77
N PHE A 352 -12.94 -10.69 15.68
CA PHE A 352 -12.42 -9.53 14.97
C PHE A 352 -13.53 -8.65 14.39
N GLN A 353 -14.56 -9.23 13.78
CA GLN A 353 -15.72 -8.50 13.25
C GLN A 353 -16.42 -7.69 14.33
N SER A 354 -16.63 -8.30 15.50
CA SER A 354 -17.28 -7.64 16.64
C SER A 354 -16.41 -6.50 17.18
N MET A 355 -15.12 -6.77 17.40
CA MET A 355 -14.14 -5.77 17.86
C MET A 355 -14.01 -4.60 16.87
N ALA A 356 -13.94 -4.89 15.57
CA ALA A 356 -13.84 -3.88 14.53
C ALA A 356 -15.10 -3.02 14.45
N HIS A 357 -16.29 -3.63 14.55
CA HIS A 357 -17.56 -2.93 14.54
C HIS A 357 -17.77 -2.06 15.79
N GLU A 358 -17.27 -2.51 16.94
CA GLU A 358 -17.33 -1.73 18.19
C GLU A 358 -16.55 -0.42 18.07
N LEU A 359 -15.33 -0.46 17.51
CA LEU A 359 -14.50 0.74 17.34
C LEU A 359 -14.94 1.58 16.13
N PHE A 360 -15.34 0.93 15.04
CA PHE A 360 -15.74 1.55 13.78
C PHE A 360 -17.16 1.15 13.41
N PRO A 361 -18.19 1.90 13.87
CA PRO A 361 -19.59 1.51 13.70
C PRO A 361 -20.05 1.46 12.24
N VAL A 362 -19.46 2.28 11.38
CA VAL A 362 -19.83 2.38 9.96
C VAL A 362 -18.57 2.33 9.09
N LEU A 363 -18.40 1.20 8.42
CA LEU A 363 -17.34 0.92 7.45
C LEU A 363 -17.92 0.82 6.05
N MET A 364 -17.25 1.42 5.07
CA MET A 364 -17.63 1.39 3.66
C MET A 364 -16.48 0.91 2.79
N ASP A 365 -16.73 -0.16 2.03
CA ASP A 365 -15.80 -0.67 1.03
C ASP A 365 -16.27 -0.31 -0.39
N THR A 366 -15.57 0.64 -1.01
CA THR A 366 -15.89 1.08 -2.38
C THR A 366 -15.73 -0.02 -3.42
N LYS A 367 -14.87 -1.03 -3.18
CA LYS A 367 -14.76 -2.20 -4.04
C LYS A 367 -16.03 -3.03 -3.97
N TYR A 368 -16.57 -3.22 -2.76
CA TYR A 368 -17.84 -3.91 -2.57
C TYR A 368 -18.99 -3.15 -3.25
N MET A 369 -19.08 -1.83 -3.05
CA MET A 369 -20.08 -0.98 -3.70
C MET A 369 -20.06 -1.11 -5.23
N ALA A 370 -18.88 -1.05 -5.84
CA ALA A 370 -18.73 -1.14 -7.29
C ALA A 370 -19.05 -2.53 -7.87
N THR A 371 -19.01 -3.59 -7.05
CA THR A 371 -19.11 -4.99 -7.52
C THR A 371 -20.31 -5.76 -6.95
N HIS A 372 -21.20 -5.08 -6.22
CA HIS A 372 -22.37 -5.70 -5.56
C HIS A 372 -23.35 -6.35 -6.54
N ASN A 373 -23.68 -5.67 -7.65
CA ASN A 373 -24.64 -6.16 -8.66
C ASN A 373 -23.96 -6.86 -9.85
N CYS A 374 -22.64 -6.85 -9.92
CA CYS A 374 -21.89 -7.62 -10.90
C CYS A 374 -21.83 -9.06 -10.37
N GLY A 375 -22.55 -9.99 -11.01
CA GLY A 375 -22.50 -11.42 -10.65
C GLY A 375 -21.10 -12.04 -10.84
N SER A 376 -21.03 -13.25 -11.40
CA SER A 376 -19.76 -13.98 -11.59
C SER A 376 -18.73 -13.29 -12.51
N ILE A 377 -19.11 -12.19 -13.18
CA ILE A 377 -18.24 -11.38 -14.04
C ILE A 377 -17.78 -10.18 -13.21
N ASN A 378 -16.60 -10.28 -12.63
CA ASN A 378 -16.00 -9.21 -11.86
C ASN A 378 -15.37 -8.19 -12.83
N PRO A 379 -15.87 -6.95 -12.97
CA PRO A 379 -15.11 -5.94 -13.69
C PRO A 379 -13.78 -5.75 -12.94
N ARG A 380 -12.68 -6.03 -13.61
CA ARG A 380 -11.30 -5.83 -13.10
C ARG A 380 -10.95 -4.35 -12.97
N SER A 381 -11.92 -3.48 -12.73
CA SER A 381 -11.69 -2.05 -12.69
C SER A 381 -10.82 -1.71 -11.48
N SER A 382 -9.62 -1.24 -11.77
CA SER A 382 -8.72 -0.62 -10.81
C SER A 382 -9.38 0.61 -10.19
N LEU A 383 -8.89 1.07 -9.05
CA LEU A 383 -9.41 2.28 -8.40
C LEU A 383 -9.33 3.49 -9.35
N SER A 384 -8.24 3.60 -10.11
CA SER A 384 -8.03 4.65 -11.12
C SER A 384 -9.10 4.58 -12.23
N GLU A 385 -9.34 3.40 -12.82
CA GLU A 385 -10.38 3.20 -13.84
C GLU A 385 -11.79 3.51 -13.32
N LEU A 386 -12.10 3.14 -12.07
CA LEU A 386 -13.39 3.47 -11.45
C LEU A 386 -13.55 4.99 -11.31
N ASN A 387 -12.53 5.70 -10.84
CA ASN A 387 -12.60 7.14 -10.68
C ASN A 387 -12.75 7.87 -12.02
N GLU A 388 -12.00 7.47 -13.05
CA GLU A 388 -12.08 8.08 -14.39
C GLU A 388 -13.48 7.92 -15.02
N ASN A 389 -14.10 6.75 -14.85
CA ASN A 389 -15.45 6.51 -15.34
C ASN A 389 -16.49 7.36 -14.61
N LEU A 390 -16.34 7.52 -13.30
CA LEU A 390 -17.26 8.30 -12.47
C LEU A 390 -17.05 9.81 -12.59
N ALA A 391 -15.83 10.27 -12.90
CA ALA A 391 -15.49 11.68 -13.07
C ALA A 391 -16.27 12.37 -14.20
N LYS A 392 -16.86 11.60 -15.12
CA LYS A 392 -17.74 12.11 -16.20
C LYS A 392 -19.10 12.61 -15.68
N LYS A 393 -19.45 12.34 -14.42
CA LYS A 393 -20.73 12.73 -13.81
C LYS A 393 -20.63 14.11 -13.15
N ALA A 394 -21.69 14.92 -13.30
CA ALA A 394 -21.71 16.31 -12.85
C ALA A 394 -22.13 16.51 -11.38
N ILE A 395 -22.67 15.49 -10.72
CA ILE A 395 -23.22 15.53 -9.36
C ILE A 395 -22.76 14.26 -8.62
N PRO A 396 -22.37 14.32 -7.33
CA PRO A 396 -22.23 15.50 -6.46
C PRO A 396 -21.09 16.44 -6.85
N LYS A 397 -21.19 17.72 -6.47
CA LYS A 397 -20.11 18.69 -6.70
C LYS A 397 -19.02 18.51 -5.65
N ILE A 398 -17.76 18.53 -6.08
CA ILE A 398 -16.60 18.55 -5.19
C ILE A 398 -15.90 19.89 -5.46
N SER A 399 -16.01 20.85 -4.55
CA SER A 399 -15.47 22.21 -4.71
C SER A 399 -14.62 22.61 -3.52
N ALA A 400 -13.56 23.38 -3.80
CA ALA A 400 -12.72 23.96 -2.76
C ALA A 400 -13.48 25.12 -2.10
N HIS A 401 -13.62 25.08 -0.77
CA HIS A 401 -14.30 26.16 -0.05
C HIS A 401 -13.55 27.50 -0.16
N ASP A 402 -14.31 28.58 -0.31
CA ASP A 402 -13.84 29.96 -0.30
C ASP A 402 -13.35 30.35 1.11
N PHE A 403 -12.05 30.65 1.23
CA PHE A 403 -11.55 31.54 2.28
C PHE A 403 -11.32 32.90 1.63
N LEU A 404 -11.95 33.94 2.21
CA LEU A 404 -12.03 35.32 1.74
C LEU A 404 -10.71 35.90 1.19
N ASP A 405 -10.86 36.75 0.17
CA ASP A 405 -9.84 37.59 -0.51
C ASP A 405 -8.94 36.93 -1.60
N ARG A 406 -9.54 36.34 -2.65
CA ARG A 406 -8.84 36.20 -3.94
C ARG A 406 -9.68 36.65 -5.16
N PRO A 407 -9.09 37.34 -6.16
CA PRO A 407 -9.81 37.80 -7.34
C PRO A 407 -10.40 36.64 -8.18
N LEU A 408 -11.63 36.87 -8.64
CA LEU A 408 -12.53 35.95 -9.34
C LEU A 408 -11.94 35.28 -10.60
N GLU A 409 -10.88 35.83 -11.19
CA GLU A 409 -10.30 35.36 -12.45
C GLU A 409 -9.39 34.13 -12.32
N LEU A 410 -8.97 33.74 -11.11
CA LEU A 410 -8.20 32.50 -10.88
C LEU A 410 -9.06 31.28 -10.51
N MET A 411 -10.35 31.45 -10.22
CA MET A 411 -11.22 30.36 -9.74
C MET A 411 -11.66 29.37 -10.83
N ALA A 412 -11.55 29.76 -12.11
CA ALA A 412 -12.00 28.93 -13.23
C ALA A 412 -11.11 27.71 -13.54
N LYS A 413 -9.98 27.51 -12.83
CA LYS A 413 -9.00 26.45 -13.14
C LYS A 413 -8.93 25.29 -12.13
N ASP A 414 -9.49 25.39 -10.93
CA ASP A 414 -9.31 24.35 -9.91
C ASP A 414 -10.55 23.46 -9.73
N LYS A 415 -10.77 22.55 -10.69
CA LYS A 415 -11.90 21.59 -10.70
C LYS A 415 -11.72 20.41 -9.72
N THR A 416 -10.70 20.43 -8.87
CA THR A 416 -10.27 19.24 -8.10
C THR A 416 -11.00 19.07 -6.77
N GLY A 417 -11.60 20.14 -6.21
CA GLY A 417 -12.33 20.10 -4.95
C GLY A 417 -11.46 19.83 -3.71
N ILE A 418 -10.14 19.99 -3.85
CA ILE A 418 -9.15 19.82 -2.81
C ILE A 418 -8.97 21.15 -2.07
N HIS A 419 -8.90 21.10 -0.74
CA HIS A 419 -8.67 22.29 0.06
C HIS A 419 -7.34 22.98 -0.34
N PRO A 420 -7.26 24.32 -0.44
CA PRO A 420 -6.07 25.01 -0.97
C PRO A 420 -4.76 24.72 -0.23
N GLN A 421 -4.82 24.41 1.07
CA GLN A 421 -3.65 24.03 1.87
C GLN A 421 -3.18 22.58 1.59
N HIS A 422 -3.92 21.79 0.82
CA HIS A 422 -3.67 20.39 0.51
C HIS A 422 -3.37 20.14 -0.98
N SER A 423 -2.83 21.13 -1.68
CA SER A 423 -2.69 21.16 -3.14
C SER A 423 -1.70 20.16 -3.77
N LYS A 424 -1.05 19.27 -2.99
CA LYS A 424 -0.08 18.26 -3.49
C LYS A 424 -0.65 17.51 -4.70
N TYR A 425 -1.88 17.02 -4.58
CA TYR A 425 -2.53 16.20 -5.60
C TYR A 425 -3.35 17.01 -6.62
N THR A 426 -3.39 18.33 -6.50
CA THR A 426 -4.03 19.20 -7.50
C THR A 426 -3.24 19.21 -8.80
N THR A 427 -1.91 19.16 -8.72
CA THR A 427 -1.00 19.27 -9.88
C THR A 427 -0.28 17.97 -10.22
N GLN A 428 -0.09 17.09 -9.24
CA GLN A 428 0.65 15.83 -9.42
C GLN A 428 -0.24 14.63 -9.09
N LYS A 429 -0.47 13.78 -10.10
CA LYS A 429 -1.09 12.47 -9.91
C LYS A 429 0.02 11.47 -9.58
N ILE A 430 -0.04 10.85 -8.41
CA ILE A 430 0.97 9.91 -7.92
C ILE A 430 0.21 8.63 -7.58
N GLU A 431 0.00 7.78 -8.59
CA GLU A 431 -0.62 6.46 -8.38
C GLU A 431 0.27 5.61 -7.46
N HIS A 432 -0.35 4.76 -6.64
CA HIS A 432 0.36 3.89 -5.68
C HIS A 432 1.14 4.67 -4.61
N GLU A 433 0.55 5.78 -4.16
CA GLU A 433 0.88 6.47 -2.92
C GLU A 433 -0.39 6.54 -2.07
N ALA A 434 -0.33 6.08 -0.82
CA ALA A 434 -1.52 5.94 0.03
C ALA A 434 -2.34 7.25 0.12
N GLY A 435 -1.68 8.40 0.25
CA GLY A 435 -2.36 9.70 0.29
C GLY A 435 -3.19 10.00 -0.97
N TYR A 436 -2.71 9.61 -2.15
CA TYR A 436 -3.45 9.79 -3.41
C TYR A 436 -4.54 8.74 -3.59
N ASP A 437 -4.28 7.48 -3.22
CA ASP A 437 -5.26 6.40 -3.34
C ASP A 437 -6.42 6.58 -2.34
N SER A 438 -6.15 7.12 -1.15
CA SER A 438 -7.21 7.56 -0.21
C SER A 438 -8.06 8.70 -0.78
N LEU A 439 -7.47 9.62 -1.54
CA LEU A 439 -8.19 10.73 -2.20
C LEU A 439 -9.09 10.21 -3.32
N LEU A 440 -8.57 9.31 -4.16
CA LEU A 440 -9.36 8.64 -5.21
C LEU A 440 -10.52 7.86 -4.61
N THR A 441 -10.27 7.12 -3.52
CA THR A 441 -11.29 6.38 -2.79
C THR A 441 -12.41 7.29 -2.27
N ALA A 442 -12.07 8.45 -1.72
CA ALA A 442 -13.05 9.44 -1.29
C ALA A 442 -13.92 9.95 -2.46
N GLN A 443 -13.29 10.28 -3.60
CA GLN A 443 -14.00 10.74 -4.79
C GLN A 443 -14.92 9.66 -5.38
N VAL A 444 -14.47 8.41 -5.39
CA VAL A 444 -15.26 7.26 -5.85
C VAL A 444 -16.45 7.04 -4.92
N PHE A 445 -16.25 7.11 -3.61
CA PHE A 445 -17.32 6.95 -2.63
C PHE A 445 -18.43 7.99 -2.77
N ILE A 446 -18.07 9.28 -2.85
CA ILE A 446 -19.04 10.38 -3.04
C ILE A 446 -19.90 10.15 -4.28
N ARG A 447 -19.27 9.77 -5.41
CA ARG A 447 -19.99 9.58 -6.68
C ARG A 447 -20.80 8.29 -6.75
N LEU A 448 -20.29 7.18 -6.20
CA LEU A 448 -21.00 5.91 -6.18
C LEU A 448 -22.19 5.93 -5.22
N SER A 449 -22.06 6.55 -4.05
CA SER A 449 -23.16 6.65 -3.08
C SER A 449 -24.35 7.42 -3.67
N ALA A 450 -24.11 8.51 -4.40
CA ALA A 450 -25.15 9.24 -5.12
C ALA A 450 -25.82 8.41 -6.25
N GLN A 451 -25.03 7.59 -6.96
CA GLN A 451 -25.57 6.69 -8.00
C GLN A 451 -26.42 5.57 -7.41
N LEU A 452 -26.00 5.00 -6.27
CA LEU A 452 -26.59 3.82 -5.66
C LEU A 452 -27.59 4.17 -4.54
N ARG A 453 -28.02 5.43 -4.44
CA ARG A 453 -28.82 5.98 -3.33
C ARG A 453 -30.11 5.20 -3.03
N ASP A 454 -30.71 4.59 -4.05
CA ASP A 454 -31.95 3.81 -3.95
C ASP A 454 -31.69 2.30 -3.71
N GLY A 455 -30.54 1.94 -3.14
CA GLY A 455 -30.15 0.54 -2.90
C GLY A 455 -29.70 -0.23 -4.14
N GLY A 456 -29.45 0.46 -5.26
CA GLY A 456 -28.96 -0.14 -6.50
C GLY A 456 -30.05 -0.76 -7.40
N VAL A 457 -31.31 -0.37 -7.22
CA VAL A 457 -32.43 -0.72 -8.11
C VAL A 457 -32.55 0.34 -9.21
N ASP A 458 -32.40 -0.04 -10.48
CA ASP A 458 -32.58 0.88 -11.62
C ASP A 458 -34.05 1.31 -11.72
N LEU A 459 -34.35 2.60 -11.51
CA LEU A 459 -35.59 3.20 -11.99
C LEU A 459 -35.64 3.07 -13.52
N PRO A 460 -36.77 2.68 -14.14
CA PRO A 460 -36.86 2.56 -15.59
C PRO A 460 -36.56 3.90 -16.25
N GLN A 461 -35.43 3.96 -16.96
CA GLN A 461 -34.99 5.15 -17.67
C GLN A 461 -36.05 5.57 -18.70
N GLN A 462 -36.55 6.80 -18.57
CA GLN A 462 -37.28 7.47 -19.65
C GLN A 462 -36.33 7.57 -20.86
N LYS A 463 -36.56 6.72 -21.87
CA LYS A 463 -35.86 6.78 -23.15
C LYS A 463 -36.11 8.14 -23.79
N SER A 464 -35.05 8.93 -23.93
CA SER A 464 -35.05 10.10 -24.81
C SER A 464 -35.28 9.64 -26.25
N THR A 465 -36.41 10.02 -26.84
CA THR A 465 -36.70 9.82 -28.27
C THR A 465 -35.83 10.74 -29.11
N LYS A 466 -34.72 10.21 -29.61
CA LYS A 466 -34.02 10.72 -30.80
C LYS A 466 -33.68 9.53 -31.68
N ASP A 467 -34.67 9.08 -32.44
CA ASP A 467 -34.53 8.37 -33.72
C ASP A 467 -35.93 8.20 -34.33
N ALA A 468 -36.40 9.25 -35.01
CA ALA A 468 -37.56 9.20 -35.91
C ALA A 468 -37.42 10.32 -36.96
N ARG A 469 -36.37 10.25 -37.78
CA ARG A 469 -36.33 10.90 -39.09
C ARG A 469 -35.74 9.90 -40.09
N ALA A 470 -36.49 9.69 -41.18
CA ALA A 470 -36.32 8.66 -42.19
C ALA A 470 -36.67 7.26 -41.66
N THR A 471 -37.91 6.80 -41.79
CA THR A 471 -38.39 6.27 -43.08
C THR A 471 -39.92 6.17 -43.06
N SER A 472 -40.54 6.49 -44.20
CA SER A 472 -41.90 6.14 -44.66
C SER A 472 -42.83 7.32 -44.93
N ASN A 473 -42.48 8.08 -45.96
CA ASN A 473 -43.46 8.37 -47.01
C ASN A 473 -43.90 7.03 -47.61
N PHE A 474 -44.96 6.41 -47.11
CA PHE A 474 -45.64 5.31 -47.80
C PHE A 474 -47.14 5.37 -47.46
N LEU A 475 -47.93 5.63 -48.50
CA LEU A 475 -49.40 5.65 -48.59
C LEU A 475 -50.18 6.78 -47.90
N GLN A 476 -50.23 7.88 -48.65
CA GLN A 476 -51.48 8.53 -49.00
C GLN A 476 -52.36 7.59 -49.85
N ARG A 477 -53.47 7.06 -49.32
CA ARG A 477 -54.72 6.74 -50.07
C ARG A 477 -55.80 6.05 -49.22
N TYR A 478 -57.01 6.63 -49.27
CA TYR A 478 -58.33 6.11 -48.83
C TYR A 478 -58.54 6.01 -47.31
N GLN A 479 -59.57 6.59 -46.67
CA GLN A 479 -60.73 7.35 -47.15
C GLN A 479 -61.41 8.03 -45.96
N ASP A 480 -62.22 9.04 -46.30
CA ASP A 480 -63.06 9.89 -45.45
C ASP A 480 -64.03 9.14 -44.51
N VAL A 481 -64.51 9.83 -43.46
CA VAL A 481 -65.94 10.21 -43.27
C VAL A 481 -66.14 10.84 -41.88
N ALA A 482 -66.78 12.03 -41.90
CA ALA A 482 -67.49 12.74 -40.83
C ALA A 482 -66.66 13.24 -39.63
N SER A 483 -66.72 14.51 -39.21
CA SER A 483 -67.88 15.39 -39.16
C SER A 483 -67.44 16.86 -39.14
N ASP A 484 -68.07 17.64 -40.00
CA ASP A 484 -68.11 19.10 -39.98
C ASP A 484 -69.23 19.55 -39.03
N ALA A 485 -69.03 20.68 -38.36
CA ALA A 485 -69.96 21.82 -38.28
C ALA A 485 -69.84 22.60 -36.96
N ASP A 486 -69.32 23.82 -37.15
CA ASP A 486 -69.74 25.11 -36.59
C ASP A 486 -69.19 25.53 -35.21
N ALA A 487 -68.23 26.48 -35.15
CA ALA A 487 -68.27 27.94 -35.46
C ALA A 487 -68.81 28.73 -34.25
N GLU A 488 -68.33 29.89 -33.79
CA GLU A 488 -67.53 31.04 -34.26
C GLU A 488 -66.82 31.63 -33.01
N GLY A 489 -65.85 32.54 -32.98
CA GLY A 489 -65.20 33.41 -33.96
C GLY A 489 -64.45 34.55 -33.23
N ARG A 490 -63.38 35.04 -33.90
CA ARG A 490 -62.68 36.35 -33.82
C ARG A 490 -61.99 36.78 -32.51
N LEU A 491 -60.67 37.00 -32.47
CA LEU A 491 -59.73 37.90 -33.20
C LEU A 491 -59.48 39.24 -32.51
N GLN A 492 -58.20 39.64 -32.57
CA GLN A 492 -57.63 41.01 -32.55
C GLN A 492 -57.48 41.63 -31.14
N THR A 493 -56.38 42.27 -30.75
CA THR A 493 -55.26 42.95 -31.45
C THR A 493 -53.99 43.01 -30.58
N THR A 494 -52.84 43.18 -31.22
CA THR A 494 -51.58 43.76 -30.68
C THR A 494 -51.76 45.30 -30.44
N PRO A 495 -50.77 46.16 -30.11
CA PRO A 495 -49.33 45.97 -29.82
C PRO A 495 -48.72 46.87 -28.69
N ARG A 496 -47.42 46.64 -28.44
CA ARG A 496 -46.32 47.63 -28.15
C ARG A 496 -46.35 48.53 -26.89
N SER A 497 -45.37 48.22 -26.03
CA SER A 497 -44.17 49.03 -25.68
C SER A 497 -44.26 50.23 -24.72
N ALA A 498 -43.36 50.16 -23.74
CA ALA A 498 -42.49 51.23 -23.21
C ALA A 498 -42.76 51.80 -21.80
N LYS A 499 -41.82 51.44 -20.91
CA LYS A 499 -41.00 52.28 -20.01
C LYS A 499 -41.61 53.02 -18.80
N LYS A 500 -40.91 52.74 -17.69
CA LYS A 500 -40.41 53.64 -16.62
C LYS A 500 -41.27 53.91 -15.38
N LEU A 501 -40.79 53.29 -14.28
CA LEU A 501 -40.22 53.88 -13.06
C LEU A 501 -41.10 54.68 -12.07
N SER A 502 -40.91 54.25 -10.81
CA SER A 502 -40.87 54.97 -9.52
C SER A 502 -42.18 55.31 -8.79
N GLU A 503 -42.36 54.55 -7.69
CA GLU A 503 -42.44 55.01 -6.30
C GLU A 503 -43.71 55.63 -5.68
N GLN A 504 -44.06 55.01 -4.55
CA GLN A 504 -44.52 55.55 -3.26
C GLN A 504 -46.03 55.67 -2.93
N LYS A 505 -46.36 54.89 -1.89
CA LYS A 505 -47.20 55.18 -0.71
C LYS A 505 -48.68 55.51 -0.89
N SER A 506 -49.54 54.65 -0.32
CA SER A 506 -50.52 55.05 0.70
C SER A 506 -51.28 53.84 1.29
N ARG A 507 -51.32 53.77 2.62
CA ARG A 507 -52.39 53.18 3.47
C ARG A 507 -53.38 54.35 3.78
N PRO A 508 -54.63 54.17 4.28
CA PRO A 508 -54.95 53.29 5.43
C PRO A 508 -56.40 52.70 5.52
N SER A 509 -56.62 51.98 6.64
CA SER A 509 -57.88 51.77 7.41
C SER A 509 -58.94 50.81 6.83
N SER A 510 -59.74 50.04 7.58
CA SER A 510 -59.81 49.46 8.94
C SER A 510 -61.22 48.85 9.04
N ILE A 511 -61.44 47.72 9.75
CA ILE A 511 -62.67 47.35 10.49
C ILE A 511 -62.38 46.07 11.31
N GLU A 512 -63.08 45.94 12.43
CA GLU A 512 -62.68 45.42 13.73
C GLU A 512 -63.04 43.94 14.07
N SER A 513 -62.45 43.52 15.19
CA SER A 513 -62.43 42.27 15.99
C SER A 513 -63.72 41.87 16.74
N PRO A 514 -63.78 40.75 17.53
CA PRO A 514 -63.28 40.70 18.94
C PRO A 514 -62.61 39.36 19.40
N LYS A 515 -61.46 39.37 20.12
CA LYS A 515 -61.16 39.11 21.58
C LYS A 515 -61.60 37.72 22.15
N ALA A 516 -60.95 36.99 23.08
CA ALA A 516 -59.66 36.84 23.86
C ALA A 516 -59.95 35.75 24.97
N PRO A 517 -59.11 35.33 25.98
CA PRO A 517 -57.76 35.77 26.39
C PRO A 517 -56.76 34.68 26.96
N THR A 518 -55.49 35.12 27.18
CA THR A 518 -54.51 34.82 28.30
C THR A 518 -53.89 33.40 28.45
N THR A 519 -52.61 33.16 28.82
CA THR A 519 -51.57 33.92 29.58
C THR A 519 -50.17 33.31 29.33
N ARG A 520 -49.10 34.13 29.49
CA ARG A 520 -47.67 33.72 29.59
C ARG A 520 -47.35 33.09 30.95
N VAL A 521 -46.43 32.11 31.03
CA VAL A 521 -45.44 31.96 32.13
C VAL A 521 -44.14 31.28 31.61
N LEU A 522 -43.00 31.82 32.04
CA LEU A 522 -41.63 31.30 31.96
C LEU A 522 -41.35 30.33 33.13
N GLY A 523 -40.55 29.27 32.95
CA GLY A 523 -39.89 28.61 34.09
C GLY A 523 -39.51 27.15 33.87
N THR A 524 -38.33 26.79 34.37
CA THR A 524 -37.53 25.58 34.11
C THR A 524 -37.75 24.43 35.10
N ARG A 525 -37.22 23.23 34.72
CA ARG A 525 -36.65 22.14 35.55
C ARG A 525 -37.23 22.01 36.97
N PHE A 526 -38.12 21.04 37.19
CA PHE A 526 -38.14 20.12 38.36
C PHE A 526 -39.42 19.28 38.52
N ASP A 527 -40.24 19.10 37.47
CA ASP A 527 -41.37 18.15 37.55
C ASP A 527 -40.88 16.72 37.31
N LEU A 528 -40.44 16.13 38.42
CA LEU A 528 -39.97 14.77 38.63
C LEU A 528 -41.15 13.79 38.81
N LEU A 529 -40.99 12.62 38.17
CA LEU A 529 -41.17 11.26 38.71
C LEU A 529 -42.57 10.73 39.13
N GLU A 530 -42.95 9.60 38.52
CA GLU A 530 -43.51 8.34 39.09
C GLU A 530 -43.56 7.32 37.90
N ILE A 531 -42.67 6.32 37.76
CA ILE A 531 -42.54 4.97 38.36
C ILE A 531 -43.61 3.93 37.90
N GLU A 532 -43.09 2.92 37.18
CA GLU A 532 -43.53 1.51 36.95
C GLU A 532 -44.88 1.25 36.23
N GLU A 533 -45.05 0.25 35.36
CA GLU A 533 -44.42 -1.07 35.22
C GLU A 533 -44.72 -1.70 33.83
N ALA A 534 -44.07 -2.83 33.56
CA ALA A 534 -43.83 -3.51 32.28
C ALA A 534 -45.06 -4.05 31.50
N ILE A 535 -44.85 -4.35 30.20
CA ILE A 535 -44.85 -5.72 29.61
C ILE A 535 -44.22 -5.67 28.20
N ASP A 536 -43.33 -6.63 27.98
CA ASP A 536 -42.46 -6.86 26.83
C ASP A 536 -43.17 -7.23 25.51
N GLU A 537 -42.66 -6.69 24.40
CA GLU A 537 -42.33 -7.49 23.21
C GLU A 537 -40.95 -7.02 22.70
N VAL A 538 -39.92 -7.82 22.98
CA VAL A 538 -38.51 -7.52 22.65
C VAL A 538 -38.19 -8.00 21.25
N ASP A 539 -38.22 -7.09 20.28
CA ASP A 539 -37.54 -7.26 19.00
C ASP A 539 -36.08 -6.79 19.16
N SER A 540 -35.14 -7.71 18.96
CA SER A 540 -33.73 -7.51 19.23
C SER A 540 -33.07 -6.65 18.14
N ASN A 541 -33.12 -5.33 18.31
CA ASN A 541 -32.15 -4.39 17.75
C ASN A 541 -31.62 -3.54 18.90
N ILE A 542 -30.35 -3.71 19.26
CA ILE A 542 -29.66 -2.75 20.13
C ILE A 542 -29.54 -1.45 19.32
N PRO A 543 -30.14 -0.32 19.72
CA PRO A 543 -30.01 0.92 18.97
C PRO A 543 -28.61 1.48 19.22
N ILE A 544 -27.78 1.49 18.19
CA ILE A 544 -26.67 2.44 18.12
C ILE A 544 -27.34 3.82 18.09
N ASP A 545 -27.00 4.70 19.03
CA ASP A 545 -27.52 6.07 19.09
C ASP A 545 -27.00 6.86 17.86
N ASP A 546 -27.73 6.78 16.74
CA ASP A 546 -27.37 7.33 15.42
C ASP A 546 -27.03 8.84 15.46
N ARG A 547 -27.43 9.55 16.52
CA ARG A 547 -27.12 10.97 16.78
C ARG A 547 -25.62 11.22 17.04
N ARG A 548 -24.86 10.17 17.36
CA ARG A 548 -23.41 10.20 17.62
C ARG A 548 -22.54 9.98 16.37
N LEU A 549 -23.14 9.84 15.19
CA LEU A 549 -22.41 9.61 13.93
C LEU A 549 -22.49 10.83 13.02
N SER A 550 -21.41 11.13 12.30
CA SER A 550 -21.29 12.35 11.48
C SER A 550 -22.32 12.49 10.33
N LEU A 551 -22.96 11.39 9.93
CA LEU A 551 -24.03 11.35 8.90
C LEU A 551 -25.41 10.96 9.48
N GLY A 552 -25.59 11.13 10.79
CA GLY A 552 -26.83 10.81 11.49
C GLY A 552 -28.07 11.51 10.89
N PRO A 553 -29.28 11.02 11.19
CA PRO A 553 -30.51 11.67 10.75
C PRO A 553 -30.52 13.12 11.24
N THR A 554 -30.62 14.05 10.29
CA THR A 554 -30.75 15.49 10.55
C THR A 554 -32.22 15.87 10.40
N ASP A 555 -32.76 16.65 11.33
CA ASP A 555 -34.15 17.11 11.29
C ASP A 555 -34.42 18.12 10.15
N SER A 556 -33.41 18.44 9.33
CA SER A 556 -33.53 19.36 8.20
C SER A 556 -34.10 18.65 6.96
N ALA A 557 -35.34 19.01 6.61
CA ALA A 557 -36.00 18.53 5.40
C ALA A 557 -35.19 18.83 4.11
N GLU A 558 -34.47 19.95 4.08
CA GLU A 558 -33.64 20.36 2.94
C GLU A 558 -32.48 19.39 2.71
N VAL A 559 -31.83 18.94 3.79
CA VAL A 559 -30.72 17.98 3.74
C VAL A 559 -31.19 16.64 3.21
N MET A 560 -32.34 16.17 3.69
CA MET A 560 -32.94 14.91 3.23
C MET A 560 -33.34 14.99 1.76
N GLN A 561 -33.87 16.12 1.30
CA GLN A 561 -34.24 16.33 -0.10
C GLN A 561 -33.01 16.36 -1.03
N LYS A 562 -31.93 17.07 -0.65
CA LYS A 562 -30.68 17.09 -1.42
C LYS A 562 -30.02 15.70 -1.50
N ALA A 563 -30.05 14.93 -0.41
CA ALA A 563 -29.59 13.54 -0.42
C ALA A 563 -30.44 12.64 -1.33
N ALA A 564 -31.77 12.78 -1.30
CA ALA A 564 -32.68 12.03 -2.18
C ALA A 564 -32.48 12.37 -3.67
N ASN A 565 -32.14 13.62 -3.98
CA ASN A 565 -31.81 14.07 -5.34
C ASN A 565 -30.41 13.63 -5.82
N GLY A 566 -29.62 12.96 -4.96
CA GLY A 566 -28.26 12.52 -5.25
C GLY A 566 -27.22 13.64 -5.26
N GLU A 567 -27.54 14.82 -4.70
CA GLU A 567 -26.62 15.94 -4.55
C GLU A 567 -25.71 15.77 -3.32
N LEU A 568 -26.20 15.05 -2.30
CA LEU A 568 -25.46 14.68 -1.09
C LEU A 568 -25.44 13.16 -0.90
N ILE A 569 -24.50 12.66 -0.10
CA ILE A 569 -24.41 11.25 0.31
C ILE A 569 -25.67 10.87 1.11
N PRO A 570 -26.22 9.64 0.93
CA PRO A 570 -27.37 9.18 1.72
C PRO A 570 -27.12 9.26 3.24
N ARG A 571 -28.11 9.70 4.03
CA ARG A 571 -28.02 9.77 5.50
C ARG A 571 -28.18 8.40 6.16
N LEU A 572 -27.63 8.25 7.37
CA LEU A 572 -27.75 7.03 8.17
C LEU A 572 -29.23 6.78 8.45
N GLY A 573 -29.75 5.66 7.92
CA GLY A 573 -31.19 5.33 7.88
C GLY A 573 -31.71 5.01 6.47
N ALA A 574 -31.06 5.50 5.41
CA ALA A 574 -31.40 5.12 4.04
C ALA A 574 -31.08 3.63 3.75
N ASP A 575 -31.86 2.98 2.89
CA ASP A 575 -31.66 1.57 2.51
C ASP A 575 -30.28 1.30 1.91
N PHE A 576 -29.65 2.31 1.31
CA PHE A 576 -28.25 2.31 0.88
C PHE A 576 -27.30 1.71 1.95
N TRP A 577 -27.43 2.13 3.21
CA TRP A 577 -26.54 1.66 4.28
C TRP A 577 -26.80 0.22 4.69
N LYS A 578 -28.04 -0.28 4.55
CA LYS A 578 -28.36 -1.70 4.78
C LYS A 578 -27.72 -2.62 3.73
N VAL A 579 -27.63 -2.12 2.49
CA VAL A 579 -27.05 -2.87 1.37
C VAL A 579 -25.53 -2.84 1.40
N TYR A 580 -24.91 -1.67 1.59
CA TYR A 580 -23.48 -1.47 1.40
C TYR A 580 -22.67 -1.26 2.69
N GLY A 581 -23.32 -0.83 3.77
CA GLY A 581 -22.66 -0.56 5.05
C GLY A 581 -22.16 -1.83 5.72
N ASN A 582 -20.99 -1.73 6.35
CA ASN A 582 -20.39 -2.79 7.16
C ASN A 582 -20.15 -4.11 6.40
N LYS A 583 -19.98 -4.04 5.08
CA LYS A 583 -19.68 -5.21 4.23
C LYS A 583 -18.41 -4.95 3.44
N LEU A 584 -17.39 -5.78 3.68
CA LEU A 584 -16.10 -5.67 3.03
C LEU A 584 -15.94 -6.76 1.98
N ARG A 585 -15.37 -6.43 0.82
CA ARG A 585 -15.10 -7.41 -0.23
C ARG A 585 -13.87 -8.23 0.18
N VAL A 586 -13.97 -9.56 0.09
CA VAL A 586 -12.83 -10.46 0.35
C VAL A 586 -12.65 -11.40 -0.84
N PHE A 587 -11.54 -11.28 -1.55
CA PHE A 587 -11.25 -12.13 -2.70
C PHE A 587 -10.67 -13.48 -2.27
N GLY A 588 -10.94 -14.52 -3.07
CA GLY A 588 -10.39 -15.86 -2.86
C GLY A 588 -11.10 -16.71 -1.80
N THR A 589 -12.17 -16.19 -1.19
CA THR A 589 -12.97 -16.90 -0.20
C THR A 589 -14.30 -17.42 -0.76
N VAL A 590 -14.89 -18.43 -0.11
CA VAL A 590 -16.22 -18.97 -0.43
C VAL A 590 -17.28 -17.90 -0.22
N GLU A 591 -17.16 -17.16 0.88
CA GLU A 591 -18.10 -16.17 1.37
C GLU A 591 -18.06 -14.88 0.54
N ARG A 592 -16.90 -14.55 -0.06
CA ARG A 592 -16.61 -13.37 -0.90
C ARG A 592 -16.79 -12.00 -0.23
N VAL A 593 -17.45 -11.96 0.93
CA VAL A 593 -17.79 -10.77 1.69
C VAL A 593 -17.56 -11.05 3.16
N CYS A 594 -16.97 -10.11 3.87
CA CYS A 594 -16.88 -10.08 5.33
C CYS A 594 -17.92 -9.08 5.85
N VAL A 595 -18.91 -9.57 6.60
CA VAL A 595 -19.94 -8.72 7.22
C VAL A 595 -19.49 -8.35 8.62
N MET A 596 -19.35 -7.05 8.88
CA MET A 596 -19.06 -6.50 10.20
C MET A 596 -20.37 -6.32 10.95
N GLY A 597 -20.41 -6.77 12.21
CA GLY A 597 -21.60 -6.67 13.03
C GLY A 597 -21.40 -7.39 14.36
N PRO A 598 -22.31 -7.21 15.33
CA PRO A 598 -22.30 -8.00 16.54
C PRO A 598 -22.41 -9.48 16.13
N SER A 599 -21.46 -10.30 16.59
CA SER A 599 -21.47 -11.73 16.35
C SER A 599 -22.87 -12.28 16.64
N ILE A 600 -23.42 -13.05 15.69
CA ILE A 600 -24.66 -13.83 15.89
C ILE A 600 -24.29 -14.98 16.86
N VAL A 601 -23.92 -14.63 18.08
CA VAL A 601 -24.01 -15.51 19.24
C VAL A 601 -25.35 -15.19 19.85
N ASP A 602 -26.39 -15.73 19.23
CA ASP A 602 -27.73 -15.68 19.80
C ASP A 602 -27.68 -16.46 21.13
N SER A 603 -27.61 -15.73 22.25
CA SER A 603 -27.45 -16.28 23.60
C SER A 603 -28.62 -17.17 24.03
N ARG A 604 -29.65 -17.28 23.18
CA ARG A 604 -30.87 -18.07 23.39
C ARG A 604 -30.75 -19.52 22.93
N VAL A 605 -29.67 -19.92 22.25
CA VAL A 605 -29.49 -21.31 21.78
C VAL A 605 -28.28 -21.96 22.45
N CYS A 606 -28.52 -23.04 23.20
CA CYS A 606 -27.45 -23.72 23.92
C CYS A 606 -26.45 -24.38 22.96
N ARG A 607 -25.19 -24.53 23.42
CA ARG A 607 -24.05 -25.07 22.65
C ARG A 607 -24.34 -26.43 22.00
N SER A 608 -25.14 -27.27 22.67
CA SER A 608 -25.60 -28.56 22.16
C SER A 608 -26.60 -28.42 20.98
N CYS A 609 -27.48 -27.43 21.02
CA CYS A 609 -28.46 -27.18 19.94
C CYS A 609 -27.81 -26.54 18.70
N GLN A 610 -26.78 -25.71 18.88
CA GLN A 610 -25.97 -25.17 17.77
C GLN A 610 -25.20 -26.27 17.01
N GLU A 611 -24.59 -27.22 17.72
CA GLU A 611 -23.92 -28.37 17.08
C GLU A 611 -24.92 -29.29 16.35
N THR A 612 -26.18 -29.33 16.81
CA THR A 612 -27.23 -30.15 16.19
C THR A 612 -27.82 -29.49 14.94
N LEU A 613 -27.91 -28.16 14.89
CA LEU A 613 -28.33 -27.40 13.70
C LEU A 613 -27.29 -27.47 12.57
N VAL A 614 -26.00 -27.39 12.89
CA VAL A 614 -24.91 -27.57 11.91
C VAL A 614 -24.85 -29.03 11.40
N ARG A 615 -25.22 -30.01 12.23
CA ARG A 615 -25.30 -31.43 11.84
C ARG A 615 -26.56 -31.81 11.04
N ARG A 616 -27.63 -31.01 11.06
CA ARG A 616 -28.86 -31.31 10.29
C ARG A 616 -28.73 -31.11 8.78
N ASN A 617 -27.68 -30.48 8.29
CA ASN A 617 -27.34 -30.45 6.85
C ASN A 617 -26.37 -31.55 6.41
N TYR A 618 -26.01 -32.48 7.31
CA TYR A 618 -25.18 -33.64 6.98
C TYR A 618 -25.72 -34.90 7.66
N ALA A 619 -26.80 -35.45 7.11
CA ALA A 619 -27.20 -36.83 7.38
C ALA A 619 -26.55 -37.75 6.33
N SER A 620 -25.38 -38.30 6.67
CA SER A 620 -24.83 -39.48 6.00
C SER A 620 -25.49 -40.72 6.60
N THR A 621 -26.46 -41.31 5.91
CA THR A 621 -26.93 -42.66 6.21
C THR A 621 -25.89 -43.67 5.75
N ALA A 622 -25.23 -44.32 6.70
CA ALA A 622 -24.43 -45.53 6.44
C ALA A 622 -25.38 -46.72 6.24
N ALA A 623 -25.24 -47.41 5.11
CA ALA A 623 -25.74 -48.76 4.85
C ALA A 623 -24.72 -49.53 3.99
N PRO A 624 -24.66 -50.87 4.08
CA PRO A 624 -23.44 -51.64 3.88
C PRO A 624 -23.10 -51.92 2.41
N SER A 625 -21.82 -52.27 2.23
CA SER A 625 -21.15 -52.67 0.99
C SER A 625 -21.90 -53.71 0.16
N SER A 626 -22.25 -53.37 -1.08
CA SER A 626 -22.41 -54.32 -2.18
C SER A 626 -22.11 -53.65 -3.53
N ALA A 627 -21.72 -54.47 -4.50
CA ALA A 627 -20.83 -54.17 -5.61
C ALA A 627 -21.43 -53.34 -6.76
N SER A 628 -20.50 -52.82 -7.56
CA SER A 628 -20.60 -52.08 -8.83
C SER A 628 -21.84 -52.27 -9.69
N GLU A 629 -22.50 -51.17 -10.03
CA GLU A 629 -23.11 -50.94 -11.34
C GLU A 629 -23.11 -49.43 -11.64
N THR A 630 -22.55 -49.07 -12.79
CA THR A 630 -22.43 -47.69 -13.30
C THR A 630 -23.77 -47.20 -13.83
N VAL A 631 -24.38 -46.21 -13.16
CA VAL A 631 -25.51 -45.43 -13.70
C VAL A 631 -25.10 -43.96 -13.81
N SER A 632 -25.29 -43.42 -15.00
CA SER A 632 -24.98 -42.07 -15.44
C SER A 632 -25.85 -41.00 -14.77
N ILE A 633 -25.22 -39.93 -14.28
CA ILE A 633 -25.87 -38.71 -13.77
C ILE A 633 -26.17 -37.79 -14.97
N PRO A 634 -27.38 -37.19 -15.08
CA PRO A 634 -27.70 -36.28 -16.18
C PRO A 634 -26.96 -34.94 -15.99
N ALA A 635 -26.28 -34.52 -17.06
CA ALA A 635 -25.55 -33.26 -17.13
C ALA A 635 -26.51 -32.06 -17.12
N SER A 636 -26.12 -31.05 -16.35
CA SER A 636 -26.53 -29.65 -16.39
C SER A 636 -26.98 -29.17 -17.79
N THR A 637 -28.23 -28.70 -17.88
CA THR A 637 -28.80 -28.06 -19.07
C THR A 637 -28.22 -26.66 -19.29
N PHE A 638 -27.04 -26.58 -19.89
CA PHE A 638 -26.65 -25.44 -20.73
C PHE A 638 -27.06 -25.75 -22.17
N PRO A 639 -27.47 -24.76 -22.99
CA PRO A 639 -27.75 -25.01 -24.40
C PRO A 639 -26.45 -25.47 -25.08
N VAL A 640 -26.42 -26.75 -25.48
CA VAL A 640 -25.32 -27.33 -26.25
C VAL A 640 -25.33 -26.70 -27.64
N VAL A 641 -24.61 -25.59 -27.79
CA VAL A 641 -24.34 -25.02 -29.11
C VAL A 641 -23.39 -26.00 -29.82
N LYS A 642 -23.86 -26.63 -30.90
CA LYS A 642 -23.01 -27.52 -31.71
C LYS A 642 -21.79 -26.72 -32.19
N PRO A 643 -20.56 -27.15 -31.90
CA PRO A 643 -19.38 -26.37 -32.26
C PRO A 643 -19.28 -26.31 -33.78
N THR A 644 -19.22 -25.10 -34.33
CA THR A 644 -19.18 -24.85 -35.79
C THR A 644 -17.77 -24.82 -36.36
N HIS A 645 -16.75 -24.75 -35.49
CA HIS A 645 -15.34 -24.64 -35.86
C HIS A 645 -14.50 -25.64 -35.06
N ILE A 646 -13.45 -26.16 -35.70
CA ILE A 646 -12.46 -27.00 -35.03
C ILE A 646 -11.56 -26.09 -34.19
N ILE A 647 -11.49 -26.34 -32.89
CA ILE A 647 -10.60 -25.60 -31.98
C ILE A 647 -9.23 -26.29 -31.97
N LYS A 648 -8.17 -25.52 -32.19
CA LYS A 648 -6.79 -25.97 -32.15
C LYS A 648 -6.00 -25.23 -31.08
N ALA A 649 -5.11 -25.94 -30.39
CA ALA A 649 -4.09 -25.35 -29.53
C ALA A 649 -2.79 -25.24 -30.33
N GLY A 650 -2.28 -24.02 -30.46
CA GLY A 650 -0.99 -23.72 -31.06
C GLY A 650 0.05 -23.35 -30.02
N VAL A 651 1.32 -23.54 -30.33
CA VAL A 651 2.44 -23.20 -29.45
C VAL A 651 3.33 -22.17 -30.15
N VAL A 652 3.53 -21.02 -29.51
CA VAL A 652 4.56 -20.05 -29.88
C VAL A 652 5.77 -20.33 -28.99
N LEU A 653 6.57 -21.32 -29.38
CA LEU A 653 7.80 -21.66 -28.66
C LEU A 653 8.90 -20.69 -29.07
N SER A 654 9.50 -20.03 -28.09
CA SER A 654 10.49 -18.98 -28.29
C SER A 654 11.76 -19.21 -27.48
N ARG A 655 12.93 -18.96 -28.09
CA ARG A 655 14.21 -18.83 -27.41
C ARG A 655 14.50 -17.33 -27.23
N PRO A 656 14.46 -16.78 -26.00
CA PRO A 656 14.74 -15.36 -25.75
C PRO A 656 16.18 -14.95 -26.15
N PRO A 657 16.47 -13.65 -26.34
CA PRO A 657 17.84 -13.18 -26.52
C PRO A 657 18.74 -13.63 -25.38
N GLN A 658 19.88 -14.20 -25.72
CA GLN A 658 20.91 -14.66 -24.78
C GLN A 658 21.95 -13.58 -24.50
N ILE A 659 22.09 -12.62 -25.41
CA ILE A 659 23.01 -11.50 -25.25
C ILE A 659 22.28 -10.17 -25.44
N THR A 660 22.82 -9.12 -24.80
CA THR A 660 22.32 -7.75 -24.92
C THR A 660 22.37 -7.27 -26.36
N ARG A 661 21.53 -6.28 -26.71
CA ARG A 661 21.60 -5.61 -28.02
C ARG A 661 22.91 -4.84 -28.18
N ASP A 662 23.27 -4.57 -29.43
CA ASP A 662 24.34 -3.60 -29.70
C ASP A 662 23.91 -2.18 -29.33
N LEU A 663 24.87 -1.42 -28.82
CA LEU A 663 24.69 -0.01 -28.53
C LEU A 663 24.70 0.79 -29.83
N THR A 664 23.80 1.76 -29.93
CA THR A 664 23.80 2.70 -31.06
C THR A 664 25.04 3.60 -31.01
N PRO A 665 25.50 4.17 -32.13
CA PRO A 665 26.64 5.09 -32.14
C PRO A 665 26.48 6.26 -31.14
N PHE A 666 25.26 6.78 -31.00
CA PHE A 666 24.96 7.83 -30.03
C PHE A 666 25.09 7.34 -28.58
N GLU A 667 24.58 6.15 -28.25
CA GLU A 667 24.70 5.61 -26.89
C GLU A 667 26.15 5.33 -26.50
N LYS A 668 26.96 4.80 -27.43
CA LYS A 668 28.40 4.61 -27.23
C LYS A 668 29.09 5.92 -26.87
N ALA A 669 28.86 6.96 -27.68
CA ALA A 669 29.43 8.29 -27.44
C ALA A 669 28.91 8.93 -26.14
N TYR A 670 27.61 8.83 -25.88
CA TYR A 670 26.97 9.39 -24.69
C TYR A 670 27.50 8.76 -23.41
N PHE A 671 27.59 7.42 -23.33
CA PHE A 671 28.12 6.76 -22.14
C PHE A 671 29.59 7.11 -21.91
N PHE A 672 30.39 7.18 -22.97
CA PHE A 672 31.79 7.57 -22.86
C PHE A 672 31.93 9.03 -22.35
N TYR A 673 31.16 9.96 -22.92
CA TYR A 673 31.09 11.35 -22.48
C TYR A 673 30.74 11.46 -20.99
N GLN A 674 29.69 10.76 -20.56
CA GLN A 674 29.26 10.76 -19.16
C GLN A 674 30.32 10.17 -18.22
N LYS A 675 31.09 9.14 -18.64
CA LYS A 675 32.18 8.60 -17.83
C LYS A 675 33.30 9.62 -17.59
N ARG A 676 33.70 10.39 -18.62
CA ARG A 676 34.71 11.46 -18.45
C ARG A 676 34.19 12.63 -17.62
N LEU A 677 32.93 13.02 -17.80
CA LEU A 677 32.30 14.01 -16.93
C LEU A 677 32.27 13.55 -15.47
N ASN A 678 31.95 12.27 -15.23
CA ASN A 678 31.98 11.68 -13.91
C ASN A 678 33.39 11.70 -13.30
N GLU A 679 34.45 11.46 -14.09
CA GLU A 679 35.84 11.56 -13.61
C GLU A 679 36.19 12.97 -13.09
N ARG A 680 35.55 14.02 -13.62
CA ARG A 680 35.71 15.41 -13.15
C ARG A 680 34.98 15.72 -11.86
N LEU A 681 33.82 15.09 -11.65
CA LEU A 681 32.92 15.39 -10.54
C LEU A 681 33.11 14.44 -9.35
N ALA A 682 33.58 13.22 -9.61
CA ALA A 682 33.79 12.21 -8.59
C ALA A 682 35.00 12.56 -7.72
N LEU A 683 34.94 12.11 -6.46
CA LEU A 683 36.08 12.20 -5.55
C LEU A 683 37.27 11.40 -6.11
N PRO A 684 38.51 11.89 -5.99
CA PRO A 684 39.69 11.18 -6.45
C PRO A 684 39.76 9.75 -5.89
N PHE A 685 40.15 8.80 -6.73
CA PHE A 685 40.29 7.40 -6.32
C PHE A 685 41.30 7.22 -5.18
N THR A 686 40.82 6.79 -4.01
CA THR A 686 41.65 6.60 -2.81
C THR A 686 42.37 5.25 -2.83
N LYS A 687 43.54 5.19 -3.47
CA LYS A 687 44.31 3.93 -3.63
C LYS A 687 44.56 3.16 -2.33
N TYR A 688 44.79 3.87 -1.20
CA TYR A 688 45.15 3.24 0.08
C TYR A 688 44.00 2.47 0.74
N PHE A 689 42.77 2.69 0.27
CA PHE A 689 41.63 1.91 0.72
C PHE A 689 41.63 0.49 0.12
N TYR A 690 42.18 0.34 -1.09
CA TYR A 690 42.16 -0.92 -1.85
C TYR A 690 43.52 -1.63 -1.90
N PHE A 691 44.62 -0.87 -1.97
CA PHE A 691 45.97 -1.41 -2.11
C PHE A 691 46.83 -1.03 -0.90
N LYS A 692 47.27 -2.04 -0.15
CA LYS A 692 48.21 -1.84 0.96
C LYS A 692 49.60 -1.52 0.41
N ARG A 693 50.25 -0.50 0.98
CA ARG A 693 51.57 -0.03 0.55
C ARG A 693 52.60 -1.16 0.53
N GLY A 694 53.39 -1.23 -0.54
CA GLY A 694 54.50 -2.19 -0.68
C GLY A 694 54.08 -3.63 -0.99
N THR A 695 52.82 -3.84 -1.38
CA THR A 695 52.36 -5.13 -1.90
C THR A 695 52.58 -5.21 -3.41
N PRO A 696 52.70 -6.42 -4.00
CA PRO A 696 52.77 -6.58 -5.45
C PRO A 696 51.62 -5.89 -6.21
N ALA A 697 50.43 -5.86 -5.62
CA ALA A 697 49.27 -5.15 -6.17
C ALA A 697 49.43 -3.62 -6.18
N ASP A 698 50.04 -3.03 -5.14
CA ASP A 698 50.35 -1.59 -5.09
C ASP A 698 51.42 -1.21 -6.12
N GLU A 699 52.44 -2.05 -6.32
CA GLU A 699 53.48 -1.82 -7.32
C GLU A 699 52.98 -1.98 -8.77
N ASP A 700 52.17 -3.02 -9.04
CA ASP A 700 51.52 -3.19 -10.35
C ASP A 700 50.59 -2.01 -10.67
N TRP A 701 49.77 -1.59 -9.69
CA TRP A 701 48.92 -0.41 -9.83
C TRP A 701 49.73 0.86 -10.13
N LYS A 702 50.82 1.13 -9.39
CA LYS A 702 51.72 2.28 -9.63
C LYS A 702 52.39 2.26 -11.00
N ARG A 703 52.64 1.08 -11.56
CA ARG A 703 53.17 0.94 -12.92
C ARG A 703 52.09 1.28 -13.95
N LYS A 704 50.93 0.60 -13.89
CA LYS A 704 49.83 0.77 -14.85
C LYS A 704 49.21 2.18 -14.83
N ILE A 705 49.17 2.84 -13.67
CA ILE A 705 48.65 4.21 -13.56
C ILE A 705 49.55 5.24 -14.25
N ARG A 706 50.87 5.00 -14.35
CA ARG A 706 51.79 5.90 -15.06
C ARG A 706 51.54 5.91 -16.56
N GLU A 707 51.12 4.77 -17.11
CA GLU A 707 50.81 4.62 -18.54
C GLU A 707 49.41 5.15 -18.87
N ARG A 708 48.43 4.89 -18.00
CA ARG A 708 47.01 5.28 -18.20
C ARG A 708 46.69 6.72 -17.81
N GLN A 709 47.44 7.30 -16.87
CA GLN A 709 47.22 8.63 -16.28
C GLN A 709 45.90 8.83 -15.50
N THR A 710 44.93 7.92 -15.62
CA THR A 710 43.68 7.88 -14.84
C THR A 710 43.48 6.51 -14.17
N PRO A 711 42.85 6.46 -12.97
CA PRO A 711 42.42 5.23 -12.33
C PRO A 711 41.41 4.41 -13.16
N ALA A 712 40.59 5.08 -13.97
CA ALA A 712 39.64 4.43 -14.85
C ALA A 712 40.35 3.74 -16.02
N ARG A 713 39.73 2.68 -16.56
CA ARG A 713 40.38 1.77 -17.53
C ARG A 713 39.83 1.91 -18.95
N ASP A 714 38.68 2.56 -19.07
CA ASP A 714 37.79 2.53 -20.21
C ASP A 714 37.44 3.93 -20.73
N ILE A 715 38.14 4.98 -20.26
CA ILE A 715 37.94 6.39 -20.67
C ILE A 715 39.11 6.96 -21.49
N GLY A 716 40.05 6.11 -21.87
CA GLY A 716 41.29 6.51 -22.54
C GLY A 716 42.21 7.34 -21.63
N LYS A 717 43.15 8.07 -22.23
CA LYS A 717 44.05 8.98 -21.51
C LYS A 717 43.33 10.30 -21.27
N TYR A 718 42.85 10.49 -20.05
CA TYR A 718 42.21 11.72 -19.63
C TYR A 718 42.57 12.02 -18.18
N ASN A 719 42.92 13.27 -17.86
CA ASN A 719 43.21 13.71 -16.51
C ASN A 719 42.34 14.90 -16.16
N ALA A 720 41.38 14.69 -15.24
CA ALA A 720 40.45 15.71 -14.82
C ALA A 720 41.09 16.90 -14.06
N TYR A 721 42.34 16.75 -13.60
CA TYR A 721 43.04 17.75 -12.77
C TYR A 721 44.18 18.46 -13.52
N SER A 722 44.40 18.16 -14.81
CA SER A 722 45.43 18.85 -15.60
C SER A 722 44.91 20.17 -16.19
N GLU A 723 45.82 21.00 -16.70
CA GLU A 723 45.45 22.21 -17.46
C GLU A 723 44.66 21.88 -18.74
N GLU A 724 44.75 20.64 -19.23
CA GLU A 724 44.03 20.11 -20.39
C GLU A 724 42.70 19.42 -20.01
N ALA A 725 42.21 19.57 -18.78
CA ALA A 725 40.97 18.93 -18.32
C ALA A 725 39.72 19.34 -19.12
N TRP A 726 39.77 20.49 -19.81
CA TRP A 726 38.71 20.95 -20.73
C TRP A 726 38.57 20.08 -21.98
N ASN A 727 39.59 19.31 -22.34
CA ASN A 727 39.62 18.46 -23.53
C ASN A 727 39.07 17.05 -23.21
N ASP A 728 37.86 17.01 -22.64
CA ASP A 728 37.18 15.77 -22.23
C ASP A 728 36.34 15.15 -23.34
N GLU A 729 35.97 15.91 -24.37
CA GLU A 729 35.20 15.40 -25.51
C GLU A 729 36.04 14.58 -26.51
N LEU A 730 35.43 13.56 -27.12
CA LEU A 730 36.06 12.79 -28.20
C LEU A 730 35.76 13.42 -29.56
N LEU A 731 36.74 13.37 -30.46
CA LEU A 731 36.55 13.72 -31.86
C LEU A 731 35.74 12.63 -32.58
N VAL A 732 35.03 13.02 -33.63
CA VAL A 732 34.27 12.09 -34.47
C VAL A 732 35.23 11.06 -35.09
N GLY A 733 34.93 9.77 -34.93
CA GLY A 733 35.76 8.66 -35.40
C GLY A 733 36.78 8.14 -34.39
N ALA A 734 36.78 8.68 -33.16
CA ALA A 734 37.52 8.12 -32.04
C ALA A 734 37.10 6.67 -31.75
N VAL A 735 38.08 5.81 -31.49
CA VAL A 735 37.86 4.37 -31.22
C VAL A 735 37.58 4.09 -29.75
N GLU A 736 37.85 5.06 -28.87
CA GLU A 736 37.79 4.93 -27.43
C GLU A 736 36.37 4.70 -26.89
N SER A 737 35.35 5.19 -27.61
CA SER A 737 33.94 4.92 -27.30
C SER A 737 33.46 3.54 -27.77
N GLU A 738 34.23 2.83 -28.61
CA GLU A 738 33.82 1.53 -29.12
C GLU A 738 33.96 0.44 -28.03
N PRO A 739 32.91 -0.38 -27.81
CA PRO A 739 32.94 -1.44 -26.80
C PRO A 739 34.09 -2.42 -26.97
N GLU A 740 34.47 -2.75 -28.21
CA GLU A 740 35.58 -3.65 -28.53
C GLU A 740 36.91 -3.08 -28.01
N HIS A 741 37.13 -1.77 -28.17
CA HIS A 741 38.31 -1.11 -27.65
C HIS A 741 38.31 -1.08 -26.12
N GLN A 742 37.17 -0.80 -25.49
CA GLN A 742 37.05 -0.80 -24.02
C GLN A 742 37.33 -2.18 -23.42
N VAL A 743 36.81 -3.25 -24.04
CA VAL A 743 37.09 -4.63 -23.64
C VAL A 743 38.57 -4.93 -23.80
N GLU A 744 39.19 -4.52 -24.90
CA GLU A 744 40.64 -4.71 -25.11
C GLU A 744 41.46 -4.04 -24.02
N MET A 745 41.16 -2.78 -23.69
CA MET A 745 41.88 -2.05 -22.64
C MET A 745 41.70 -2.68 -21.25
N LEU A 746 40.52 -3.23 -20.97
CA LEU A 746 40.25 -3.95 -19.72
C LEU A 746 41.00 -5.29 -19.63
N VAL A 747 41.06 -6.03 -20.74
CA VAL A 747 41.82 -7.30 -20.81
C VAL A 747 43.31 -7.04 -20.66
N GLN A 748 43.86 -6.05 -21.40
CA GLN A 748 45.26 -5.65 -21.29
C GLN A 748 45.64 -5.17 -19.88
N ASP A 749 44.74 -4.46 -19.18
CA ASP A 749 44.97 -4.06 -17.79
C ASP A 749 44.90 -5.24 -16.82
N ALA A 750 44.06 -6.24 -17.10
CA ALA A 750 43.90 -7.42 -16.27
C ALA A 750 45.09 -8.38 -16.42
N GLU A 751 45.75 -8.45 -17.58
CA GLU A 751 46.96 -9.26 -17.81
C GLU A 751 48.04 -8.84 -16.79
N ALA A 752 48.17 -9.63 -15.72
CA ALA A 752 49.13 -9.38 -14.66
C ALA A 752 50.54 -9.66 -15.20
N THR A 753 51.47 -8.73 -15.00
CA THR A 753 52.89 -9.04 -15.17
C THR A 753 53.30 -9.86 -13.95
N VAL A 754 53.51 -11.17 -14.14
CA VAL A 754 53.68 -12.18 -13.08
C VAL A 754 54.82 -11.87 -12.09
N ASN A 755 55.72 -10.94 -12.44
CA ASN A 755 56.72 -10.42 -11.52
C ASN A 755 56.59 -8.90 -11.35
N ALA A 756 55.89 -8.44 -10.30
CA ALA A 756 55.88 -7.03 -9.93
C ALA A 756 57.26 -6.50 -9.47
N THR A 757 58.27 -7.37 -9.35
CA THR A 757 59.62 -7.08 -8.86
C THR A 757 60.78 -7.33 -9.85
N SER A 758 60.55 -7.88 -11.05
CA SER A 758 61.61 -8.02 -12.07
C SER A 758 61.37 -7.09 -13.27
N GLN A 759 62.44 -6.55 -13.85
CA GLN A 759 62.41 -5.71 -15.06
C GLN A 759 62.03 -6.48 -16.34
N ASP A 760 61.71 -7.77 -16.23
CA ASP A 760 61.42 -8.65 -17.34
C ASP A 760 59.91 -8.72 -17.59
N THR A 761 59.44 -8.01 -18.62
CA THR A 761 58.03 -7.90 -19.04
C THR A 761 57.60 -8.97 -20.04
N SER A 762 58.46 -9.96 -20.32
CA SER A 762 58.28 -10.93 -21.38
C SER A 762 57.26 -12.04 -21.08
N LYS A 763 56.95 -12.31 -19.80
CA LYS A 763 55.96 -13.31 -19.38
C LYS A 763 54.67 -12.64 -18.91
N LYS A 764 53.68 -12.56 -19.81
CA LYS A 764 52.30 -12.20 -19.50
C LYS A 764 51.46 -13.46 -19.38
N GLU A 765 50.64 -13.55 -18.34
CA GLU A 765 49.60 -14.57 -18.26
C GLU A 765 48.45 -14.16 -19.18
N GLU A 766 48.19 -14.94 -20.22
CA GLU A 766 47.16 -14.64 -21.21
C GLU A 766 45.77 -14.83 -20.58
N ILE A 767 44.99 -13.75 -20.54
CA ILE A 767 43.62 -13.81 -20.03
C ILE A 767 42.68 -14.24 -21.15
N PRO A 768 41.80 -15.22 -20.93
CA PRO A 768 40.86 -15.66 -21.95
C PRO A 768 39.95 -14.50 -22.37
N ARG A 769 39.99 -14.17 -23.66
CA ARG A 769 39.14 -13.13 -24.26
C ARG A 769 37.69 -13.60 -24.31
N PRO A 770 36.70 -12.70 -24.18
CA PRO A 770 35.30 -13.04 -24.37
C PRO A 770 35.06 -13.66 -25.75
N PHE A 771 34.17 -14.66 -25.81
CA PHE A 771 33.76 -15.26 -27.08
C PHE A 771 33.09 -14.23 -28.00
N PRO A 772 33.21 -14.38 -29.34
CA PRO A 772 32.58 -13.48 -30.29
C PRO A 772 31.06 -13.51 -30.16
N ARG A 773 30.43 -12.34 -30.35
CA ARG A 773 28.96 -12.18 -30.33
C ARG A 773 28.29 -12.89 -31.51
N VAL A 774 29.02 -13.05 -32.62
CA VAL A 774 28.61 -13.78 -33.82
C VAL A 774 29.15 -15.20 -33.73
N THR A 775 28.25 -16.18 -33.72
CA THR A 775 28.60 -17.60 -33.59
C THR A 775 28.93 -18.24 -34.94
N GLU A 776 29.47 -19.47 -34.94
CA GLU A 776 29.62 -20.24 -36.18
C GLU A 776 28.27 -20.50 -36.89
N ALA A 777 27.19 -20.66 -36.11
CA ALA A 777 25.84 -20.87 -36.64
C ALA A 777 25.29 -19.62 -37.33
N ASP A 778 25.71 -18.42 -36.89
CA ASP A 778 25.42 -17.15 -37.59
C ASP A 778 26.14 -17.08 -38.93
N GLN A 779 27.43 -17.42 -38.96
CA GLN A 779 28.22 -17.39 -40.19
C GLN A 779 27.72 -18.39 -41.24
N LYS A 780 27.32 -19.59 -40.79
CA LYS A 780 26.75 -20.65 -41.64
C LYS A 780 25.26 -20.43 -41.94
N ASN A 781 24.62 -19.45 -41.30
CA ASN A 781 23.17 -19.22 -41.32
C ASN A 781 22.35 -20.50 -41.06
N ASP A 782 22.76 -21.27 -40.04
CA ASP A 782 22.12 -22.52 -39.67
C ASP A 782 20.77 -22.26 -38.97
N GLN A 783 19.70 -22.37 -39.75
CA GLN A 783 18.33 -22.13 -39.28
C GLN A 783 17.79 -23.23 -38.36
N GLN A 784 18.52 -24.33 -38.16
CA GLN A 784 18.15 -25.37 -37.19
C GLN A 784 18.86 -25.18 -35.84
N SER A 785 19.91 -24.36 -35.79
CA SER A 785 20.67 -24.11 -34.55
C SER A 785 20.01 -23.06 -33.65
N LEU A 786 19.90 -23.38 -32.36
CA LEU A 786 19.48 -22.43 -31.32
C LEU A 786 20.59 -21.44 -30.92
N ASN A 787 21.84 -21.68 -31.34
CA ASN A 787 22.97 -20.79 -31.04
C ASN A 787 23.13 -19.65 -32.07
N ARG A 788 22.27 -19.59 -33.09
CA ARG A 788 22.25 -18.52 -34.11
C ARG A 788 21.52 -17.28 -33.61
N ALA A 789 21.93 -16.07 -33.95
CA ALA A 789 21.24 -14.82 -33.65
C ALA A 789 20.94 -14.67 -32.15
N LEU A 790 21.97 -14.76 -31.32
CA LEU A 790 21.86 -14.69 -29.86
C LEU A 790 21.21 -13.40 -29.34
N GLN A 791 21.22 -12.31 -30.12
CA GLN A 791 20.59 -11.03 -29.79
C GLN A 791 19.07 -10.99 -30.05
N ARG A 792 18.53 -12.00 -30.73
CA ARG A 792 17.14 -12.03 -31.21
C ARG A 792 16.38 -13.20 -30.63
N THR A 793 15.08 -13.04 -30.50
CA THR A 793 14.16 -14.13 -30.17
C THR A 793 13.99 -14.99 -31.40
N LEU A 794 14.32 -16.27 -31.26
CA LEU A 794 14.03 -17.27 -32.29
C LEU A 794 12.74 -18.00 -31.96
N TYR A 795 11.90 -18.22 -32.97
CA TYR A 795 10.66 -18.96 -32.87
C TYR A 795 10.74 -20.26 -33.65
N LEU A 796 10.17 -21.33 -33.09
CA LEU A 796 10.05 -22.61 -33.76
C LEU A 796 8.93 -22.58 -34.80
N LEU A 797 9.28 -22.81 -36.07
CA LEU A 797 8.34 -23.11 -37.14
C LEU A 797 8.53 -24.54 -37.62
N VAL A 798 7.42 -25.14 -38.02
CA VAL A 798 7.37 -26.50 -38.58
C VAL A 798 6.71 -26.46 -39.95
N GLN A 799 7.20 -27.32 -40.85
CA GLN A 799 6.68 -27.45 -42.21
C GLN A 799 5.68 -28.59 -42.30
N THR A 800 4.48 -28.31 -42.82
CA THR A 800 3.49 -29.35 -43.09
C THR A 800 3.84 -30.14 -44.36
N LYS A 801 3.21 -31.31 -44.54
CA LYS A 801 3.39 -32.15 -45.74
C LYS A 801 3.05 -31.42 -47.05
N GLU A 802 2.13 -30.46 -47.00
CA GLU A 802 1.76 -29.61 -48.14
C GLU A 802 2.77 -28.48 -48.42
N GLY A 803 3.86 -28.40 -47.64
CA GLY A 803 4.96 -27.47 -47.83
C GLY A 803 4.80 -26.12 -47.12
N PHE A 804 3.70 -25.90 -46.38
CA PHE A 804 3.45 -24.63 -45.68
C PHE A 804 4.15 -24.57 -44.32
N TRP A 805 4.76 -23.42 -44.02
CA TRP A 805 5.35 -23.14 -42.72
C TRP A 805 4.33 -22.54 -41.77
N LYS A 806 4.24 -23.09 -40.55
CA LYS A 806 3.37 -22.59 -39.49
C LYS A 806 3.97 -22.86 -38.11
N LEU A 807 3.32 -22.30 -37.10
CA LEU A 807 3.63 -22.65 -35.71
C LEU A 807 3.01 -24.03 -35.38
N PRO A 808 3.65 -24.85 -34.52
CA PRO A 808 3.10 -26.13 -34.08
C PRO A 808 1.68 -25.96 -33.56
N SER A 809 0.74 -26.77 -34.05
CA SER A 809 -0.67 -26.68 -33.68
C SER A 809 -1.40 -28.00 -33.91
N SER A 810 -2.21 -28.42 -32.93
CA SER A 810 -3.05 -29.63 -33.01
C SER A 810 -4.48 -29.37 -32.52
N PRO A 811 -5.47 -30.18 -32.92
CA PRO A 811 -6.83 -30.10 -32.39
C PRO A 811 -6.87 -30.35 -30.88
N VAL A 812 -7.77 -29.64 -30.20
CA VAL A 812 -8.04 -29.82 -28.77
C VAL A 812 -8.99 -31.01 -28.59
N GLU A 813 -8.57 -31.98 -27.79
CA GLU A 813 -9.32 -33.18 -27.44
C GLU A 813 -10.35 -32.90 -26.33
N THR A 814 -11.35 -33.77 -26.20
CA THR A 814 -12.41 -33.61 -25.19
C THR A 814 -11.86 -33.86 -23.78
N GLY A 815 -11.90 -32.84 -22.93
CA GLY A 815 -11.50 -32.92 -21.51
C GLY A 815 -10.15 -32.30 -21.18
N GLU A 816 -9.37 -31.86 -22.17
CA GLU A 816 -8.12 -31.13 -21.95
C GLU A 816 -8.30 -29.60 -22.00
N THR A 817 -7.43 -28.88 -21.31
CA THR A 817 -7.36 -27.41 -21.38
C THR A 817 -6.45 -26.98 -22.52
N LEU A 818 -6.57 -25.74 -23.02
CA LEU A 818 -5.72 -25.20 -24.09
C LEU A 818 -4.21 -25.32 -23.79
N ARG A 819 -3.82 -25.20 -22.53
CA ARG A 819 -2.41 -25.35 -22.13
C ARG A 819 -1.93 -26.80 -22.22
N VAL A 820 -2.71 -27.76 -21.69
CA VAL A 820 -2.37 -29.18 -21.75
C VAL A 820 -2.33 -29.65 -23.21
N ALA A 821 -3.30 -29.21 -24.01
CA ALA A 821 -3.33 -29.44 -25.45
C ALA A 821 -2.08 -28.87 -26.15
N ALA A 822 -1.60 -27.70 -25.73
CA ALA A 822 -0.40 -27.07 -26.25
C ALA A 822 0.89 -27.82 -25.85
N GLU A 823 0.99 -28.32 -24.61
CA GLU A 823 2.10 -29.16 -24.13
C GLU A 823 2.17 -30.46 -24.95
N ARG A 824 1.05 -31.18 -25.07
CA ARG A 824 0.91 -32.37 -25.93
C ARG A 824 1.23 -32.08 -27.39
N THR A 825 0.77 -30.95 -27.92
CA THR A 825 1.06 -30.52 -29.30
C THR A 825 2.56 -30.40 -29.53
N LEU A 826 3.30 -29.85 -28.56
CA LEU A 826 4.73 -29.67 -28.69
C LEU A 826 5.48 -31.01 -28.66
N GLU A 827 5.11 -31.90 -27.73
CA GLU A 827 5.70 -33.25 -27.64
C GLU A 827 5.45 -34.06 -28.92
N GLN A 828 4.24 -34.01 -29.48
CA GLN A 828 3.87 -34.75 -30.70
C GLN A 828 4.48 -34.18 -31.99
N SER A 829 4.89 -32.91 -31.98
CA SER A 829 5.41 -32.23 -33.18
C SER A 829 6.92 -32.13 -33.20
N ALA A 830 7.55 -31.83 -32.07
CA ALA A 830 8.97 -31.50 -31.95
C ALA A 830 9.70 -32.31 -30.85
N GLY A 831 9.05 -33.32 -30.29
CA GLY A 831 9.66 -34.25 -29.34
C GLY A 831 9.78 -33.73 -27.91
N VAL A 832 10.25 -34.60 -27.01
CA VAL A 832 10.37 -34.34 -25.57
C VAL A 832 11.75 -33.80 -25.16
N ASN A 833 12.73 -33.81 -26.07
CA ASN A 833 14.12 -33.42 -25.81
C ASN A 833 14.33 -31.90 -25.80
N MET A 834 13.35 -31.15 -25.30
CA MET A 834 13.40 -29.71 -25.11
C MET A 834 12.95 -29.38 -23.68
N ASN A 835 13.80 -28.72 -22.92
CA ASN A 835 13.41 -28.14 -21.65
C ASN A 835 12.60 -26.88 -21.92
N THR A 836 11.27 -27.02 -21.87
CA THR A 836 10.34 -25.94 -22.20
C THR A 836 9.46 -25.57 -21.03
N TRP A 837 9.07 -24.30 -21.00
CA TRP A 837 8.19 -23.74 -19.99
C TRP A 837 7.05 -22.97 -20.66
N MET A 838 5.81 -23.41 -20.41
CA MET A 838 4.61 -22.67 -20.81
C MET A 838 4.39 -21.49 -19.86
N VAL A 839 4.36 -20.27 -20.41
CA VAL A 839 4.38 -19.02 -19.63
C VAL A 839 3.09 -18.83 -18.82
N GLY A 840 1.96 -19.34 -19.29
CA GLY A 840 0.68 -19.22 -18.60
C GLY A 840 -0.45 -19.95 -19.30
N TYR A 841 -1.67 -19.78 -18.78
CA TYR A 841 -2.87 -20.46 -19.27
C TYR A 841 -3.64 -19.66 -20.35
N HIS A 842 -3.25 -18.41 -20.61
CA HIS A 842 -3.93 -17.51 -21.54
C HIS A 842 -3.29 -17.56 -22.93
N PRO A 843 -4.06 -17.64 -24.02
CA PRO A 843 -3.52 -17.53 -25.36
C PRO A 843 -3.03 -16.11 -25.64
N VAL A 844 -1.82 -15.99 -26.20
CA VAL A 844 -1.21 -14.70 -26.56
C VAL A 844 -1.72 -14.15 -27.89
N GLY A 845 -2.44 -14.97 -28.64
CA GLY A 845 -3.19 -14.56 -29.82
C GLY A 845 -3.84 -15.75 -30.50
N HIS A 846 -4.45 -15.51 -31.65
CA HIS A 846 -5.26 -16.50 -32.33
C HIS A 846 -5.21 -16.33 -33.85
N HIS A 847 -5.54 -17.41 -34.57
CA HIS A 847 -5.72 -17.40 -36.01
C HIS A 847 -7.02 -18.13 -36.37
N VAL A 848 -7.85 -17.48 -37.18
CA VAL A 848 -9.10 -18.05 -37.69
C VAL A 848 -8.95 -18.32 -39.17
N TYR A 849 -9.22 -19.55 -39.58
CA TYR A 849 -9.25 -19.96 -40.98
C TYR A 849 -10.62 -20.53 -41.33
N ASN A 850 -11.34 -19.88 -42.23
CA ASN A 850 -12.66 -20.36 -42.67
C ASN A 850 -12.50 -21.22 -43.93
N PHE A 851 -13.12 -22.40 -43.93
CA PHE A 851 -13.11 -23.26 -45.10
C PHE A 851 -14.01 -22.68 -46.20
N ARG A 852 -13.61 -22.84 -47.47
CA ARG A 852 -14.46 -22.47 -48.61
C ARG A 852 -15.71 -23.33 -48.71
N HIS A 853 -15.61 -24.59 -48.31
CA HIS A 853 -16.72 -25.53 -48.20
C HIS A 853 -16.65 -26.24 -46.84
N PRO A 854 -17.77 -26.45 -46.14
CA PRO A 854 -17.77 -27.12 -44.84
C PRO A 854 -17.17 -28.53 -44.94
N LYS A 855 -16.26 -28.87 -44.04
CA LYS A 855 -15.73 -30.22 -43.92
C LYS A 855 -16.66 -31.04 -43.03
N THR A 856 -17.08 -32.21 -43.50
CA THR A 856 -17.90 -33.13 -42.70
C THR A 856 -16.98 -34.17 -42.07
N ASP A 857 -17.06 -34.32 -40.75
CA ASP A 857 -16.36 -35.39 -40.04
C ASP A 857 -17.00 -36.76 -40.39
N PRO A 858 -16.25 -37.71 -40.97
CA PRO A 858 -16.80 -39.02 -41.33
C PRO A 858 -17.23 -39.88 -40.13
N ALA A 859 -16.74 -39.62 -38.92
CA ALA A 859 -17.10 -40.41 -37.73
C ALA A 859 -18.36 -39.89 -37.01
N THR A 860 -18.60 -38.57 -37.02
CA THR A 860 -19.68 -37.94 -36.25
C THR A 860 -20.76 -37.28 -37.12
N GLY A 861 -20.54 -37.16 -38.44
CA GLY A 861 -21.43 -36.47 -39.37
C GLY A 861 -21.51 -34.95 -39.17
N GLN A 862 -20.64 -34.38 -38.32
CA GLN A 862 -20.65 -32.96 -37.98
C GLN A 862 -19.98 -32.10 -39.06
N GLN A 863 -20.64 -31.00 -39.44
CA GLN A 863 -20.11 -30.02 -40.39
C GLN A 863 -19.29 -28.94 -39.68
N TRP A 864 -18.04 -28.79 -40.10
CA TRP A 864 -17.10 -27.78 -39.64
C TRP A 864 -16.94 -26.67 -40.70
N PHE A 865 -17.17 -25.42 -40.31
CA PHE A 865 -17.08 -24.25 -41.19
C PHE A 865 -15.67 -23.63 -41.23
N GLY A 866 -14.80 -23.99 -40.29
CA GLY A 866 -13.44 -23.49 -40.22
C GLY A 866 -12.65 -24.00 -39.01
N GLU A 867 -11.46 -23.44 -38.83
CA GLU A 867 -10.53 -23.74 -37.75
C GLU A 867 -10.21 -22.46 -36.95
N LYS A 868 -10.15 -22.59 -35.62
CA LYS A 868 -9.73 -21.53 -34.72
C LYS A 868 -8.54 -22.02 -33.90
N THR A 869 -7.35 -21.50 -34.20
CA THR A 869 -6.12 -21.84 -33.49
C THR A 869 -5.83 -20.77 -32.44
N PHE A 870 -5.70 -21.18 -31.18
CA PHE A 870 -5.30 -20.32 -30.06
C PHE A 870 -3.86 -20.62 -29.68
N PHE A 871 -3.01 -19.60 -29.66
CA PHE A 871 -1.57 -19.78 -29.45
C PHE A 871 -1.17 -19.54 -27.99
N ILE A 872 -0.58 -20.54 -27.35
CA ILE A 872 0.03 -20.44 -26.02
C ILE A 872 1.50 -20.10 -26.18
N LYS A 873 2.01 -19.20 -25.33
CA LYS A 873 3.42 -18.81 -25.33
C LYS A 873 4.25 -19.82 -24.54
N GLY A 874 5.26 -20.38 -25.20
CA GLY A 874 6.26 -21.26 -24.58
C GLY A 874 7.65 -20.64 -24.67
N ARG A 875 8.50 -20.96 -23.70
CA ARG A 875 9.94 -20.67 -23.74
C ARG A 875 10.74 -21.95 -23.76
N ILE A 876 11.81 -21.99 -24.54
CA ILE A 876 12.82 -23.04 -24.48
C ILE A 876 14.02 -22.54 -23.68
N MET A 877 14.52 -23.37 -22.77
CA MET A 877 15.70 -23.09 -21.96
C MET A 877 16.91 -23.91 -22.42
N ALA A 878 16.68 -25.15 -22.88
CA ALA A 878 17.71 -26.06 -23.37
C ALA A 878 17.09 -27.15 -24.25
N GLY A 879 17.93 -27.89 -24.98
CA GLY A 879 17.50 -28.99 -25.86
C GLY A 879 17.28 -28.55 -27.31
N GLN A 880 16.68 -29.42 -28.11
CA GLN A 880 16.44 -29.18 -29.55
C GLN A 880 15.18 -29.89 -30.02
N ALA A 881 14.52 -29.33 -31.03
CA ALA A 881 13.38 -29.95 -31.68
C ALA A 881 13.82 -31.21 -32.45
N ASP A 882 13.10 -32.30 -32.27
CA ASP A 882 13.30 -33.56 -32.96
C ASP A 882 11.99 -33.99 -33.64
N LEU A 883 12.06 -34.19 -34.96
CA LEU A 883 10.93 -34.59 -35.79
C LEU A 883 10.90 -36.10 -36.08
N SER A 884 11.85 -36.88 -35.56
CA SER A 884 12.01 -38.31 -35.85
C SER A 884 10.79 -39.17 -35.47
N THR A 885 10.05 -38.78 -34.43
CA THR A 885 8.91 -39.53 -33.85
C THR A 885 7.59 -38.76 -33.95
N ASN A 886 7.48 -37.85 -34.93
CA ASN A 886 6.34 -36.93 -34.99
C ASN A 886 5.02 -37.62 -35.43
N VAL A 887 3.93 -37.28 -34.73
CA VAL A 887 2.59 -37.84 -35.02
C VAL A 887 1.87 -37.01 -36.10
N GLN A 888 2.36 -35.80 -36.37
CA GLN A 888 1.71 -34.81 -37.25
C GLN A 888 2.25 -34.80 -38.69
N ASN A 889 3.10 -35.76 -39.09
CA ASN A 889 3.70 -35.86 -40.43
C ASN A 889 4.38 -34.56 -40.90
N LEU A 890 5.12 -33.90 -40.00
CA LEU A 890 5.87 -32.67 -40.30
C LEU A 890 7.20 -33.03 -40.99
N GLN A 891 7.62 -32.25 -41.98
CA GLN A 891 8.79 -32.58 -42.81
C GLN A 891 10.08 -31.97 -42.30
N ASP A 892 10.03 -30.73 -41.83
CA ASP A 892 11.19 -29.95 -41.43
C ASP A 892 10.83 -28.93 -40.34
N PHE A 893 11.83 -28.41 -39.64
CA PHE A 893 11.68 -27.38 -38.63
C PHE A 893 12.78 -26.32 -38.74
N LYS A 894 12.46 -25.10 -38.31
CA LYS A 894 13.39 -23.96 -38.31
C LYS A 894 13.18 -23.08 -37.10
N TRP A 895 14.27 -22.52 -36.60
CA TRP A 895 14.31 -21.47 -35.60
C TRP A 895 14.56 -20.13 -36.29
N LEU A 896 13.54 -19.28 -36.34
CA LEU A 896 13.56 -18.04 -37.14
C LEU A 896 13.26 -16.81 -36.29
N ALA A 897 13.91 -15.70 -36.60
CA ALA A 897 13.61 -14.40 -36.02
C ALA A 897 12.33 -13.80 -36.63
N ARG A 898 11.72 -12.81 -35.94
CA ARG A 898 10.45 -12.19 -36.36
C ARG A 898 10.45 -11.68 -37.81
N GLU A 899 11.56 -11.10 -38.25
CA GLU A 899 11.75 -10.53 -39.59
C GLU A 899 11.91 -11.62 -40.66
N GLU A 900 12.44 -12.78 -40.27
CA GLU A 900 12.62 -13.93 -41.15
C GLU A 900 11.30 -14.65 -41.40
N ILE A 901 10.46 -14.78 -40.36
CA ILE A 901 9.17 -15.51 -40.41
C ILE A 901 8.26 -15.00 -41.52
N ALA A 902 8.23 -13.68 -41.75
CA ALA A 902 7.41 -13.05 -42.79
C ALA A 902 7.66 -13.61 -44.19
N LYS A 903 8.87 -14.15 -44.45
CA LYS A 903 9.27 -14.71 -45.75
C LYS A 903 8.78 -16.15 -45.95
N PHE A 904 8.47 -16.86 -44.86
CA PHE A 904 8.14 -18.30 -44.90
C PHE A 904 6.64 -18.59 -44.76
N VAL A 905 5.92 -17.76 -44.00
CA VAL A 905 4.49 -17.98 -43.73
C VAL A 905 3.61 -17.14 -44.67
N LEU A 906 2.36 -17.57 -44.89
CA LEU A 906 1.41 -16.82 -45.71
C LEU A 906 1.17 -15.41 -45.14
N PRO A 907 1.01 -14.37 -45.97
CA PRO A 907 0.82 -12.98 -45.49
C PRO A 907 -0.35 -12.81 -44.53
N GLN A 908 -1.48 -13.49 -44.79
CA GLN A 908 -2.65 -13.47 -43.91
C GLN A 908 -2.36 -14.13 -42.55
N TYR A 909 -1.59 -15.22 -42.55
CA TYR A 909 -1.18 -15.88 -41.32
C TYR A 909 -0.22 -14.98 -40.53
N TYR A 910 0.78 -14.39 -41.20
CA TYR A 910 1.71 -13.44 -40.58
C TYR A 910 0.98 -12.26 -39.94
N SER A 911 -0.02 -11.68 -40.60
CA SER A 911 -0.79 -10.56 -40.07
C SER A 911 -1.46 -10.87 -38.72
N ASN A 912 -1.88 -12.13 -38.53
CA ASN A 912 -2.52 -12.55 -37.28
C ASN A 912 -1.49 -12.86 -36.18
N ILE A 913 -0.30 -13.33 -36.56
CA ILE A 913 0.72 -13.74 -35.58
C ILE A 913 1.76 -12.68 -35.24
N LYS A 914 1.97 -11.67 -36.09
CA LYS A 914 3.06 -10.68 -35.96
C LYS A 914 3.09 -9.96 -34.61
N ASN A 915 1.93 -9.68 -34.02
CA ASN A 915 1.82 -8.97 -32.74
C ASN A 915 2.15 -9.87 -31.52
N MET A 916 2.18 -11.19 -31.72
CA MET A 916 2.61 -12.14 -30.68
C MET A 916 4.14 -12.30 -30.65
N LEU A 917 4.84 -11.83 -31.69
CA LEU A 917 6.29 -11.96 -31.86
C LEU A 917 6.99 -10.70 -31.35
N ALA A 918 8.00 -10.89 -30.50
CA ALA A 918 8.83 -9.82 -29.98
C ALA A 918 9.76 -9.25 -31.07
N GLU A 919 10.12 -7.98 -30.94
CA GLU A 919 11.11 -7.34 -31.82
C GLU A 919 12.54 -7.82 -31.53
N ARG A 920 12.80 -8.16 -30.27
CA ARG A 920 14.04 -8.77 -29.81
C ARG A 920 13.70 -9.89 -28.86
#